data_AF-A0AAV6KDW9-F1
#
_entry.id   AF-A0AAV6KDW9-F1
#
_cell.length_a   1.000
_cell.length_b   1.000
_cell.length_c   1.000
_cell.angle_alpha   90.00
_cell.angle_beta   90.00
_cell.angle_gamma   90.00
#
_symmetry.space_group_name_H-M   'P 1'
#
loop_
_entity.id
_entity.type
_entity.pdbx_description
1 polymer ?
#
loop_
_entity_poly.entity_id
_entity_poly.type
_entity_poly.pdbx_seq_one_letter_code
_entity_poly.pdbx_strand_id
1 'polypeptide(L)'
;MPSPPPSSLSHSSLPYINPTRRDSPGASLFSHRSRVAPPRPDAPGERPVLRKRCFGVRAGTGVVGDRGVEEGAGDTRRREKCMVLRVGLVCGGPSAERGISLNSARSVLDHIQGDDLHVSCYYIDSNLNAYAISSAQVCTWCILYSNTPADFDFKLESLAQGFETLSDFAEHLAGSVDIVFPVIHGRFGEDGGIQELLEKSNVPFVGTRSDECRKAFDKYNASLELYRQGFVTVPNFLVQGTELDESELTEWFVRNQLDTNLGKVVVKPTKAGSSIGVTVAYGVADSLKKANELISEGVDDSVLVEIFLEGGSEFTAIVLDLGSAFDCLPVVLLPTEVFALLRPCFSVLFTVELQFHGSADVDKKDAIFNYRRKYLPTQQVAYHTPPRFPLDVIKSIRDGASTLFQRLGLLDFARIDGWFLPPSAPISSSENNFGKTESGTVIFTDINLISGMEQTSFLFQQASKVGFSHANILRTIIQHACLRFPSVASYNNVPSPLPKPRTSRLPQLTEVFPKRQDARKVYVIFGGDTSERQVSLMSGTNVWLNLQAFDDIEVTPCLLAPTNSYSSKTASDNKETGVSSRTVWSLPYSLVLRHTTEEVLDACIEATEPTRAALTSQLRNQVMDELMEGFKQHNWFTGFDLSDERPVKLTLKQWVKLAKEVQATVFIAGSFLYHDLLASDYLNSYVVLLRLASSGVARVLYSFNLVSIVHGGIGEDGTLQSLLEAEGVPYTGPGIMASKTCMDKVATSVALDHLADFGVLTISKDVRRREDLLRMPITNTWQELTAKLQCETLCIKPARDGCSTGVARLCCPEDLAVYVKALDGCLLRIPPNSLSKAHGMIEMPSPPPELLIFEPFIETDEMIFSSKSTNDNARGIFWKGQSRWVEITVGVLGKRGSMYSLTPSVTVKESGDILSLEEKFQGGTGVNLTPPPVSIIRSVDNILCELSNEALARCKQRIELIANTLELEGFSRIDAFVNVDSGEVLIIEVNTVPGMTPSTVLIHQALAEQPPMYPHRFFRTLLDLASERSM
;
A
#
# COMPACT_ATOMS: atom_id res chain seq x y z
N MET A 1 47.79 19.90 -32.79
CA MET A 1 49.20 19.51 -33.06
C MET A 1 49.72 18.73 -31.87
N PRO A 2 50.51 17.65 -32.01
CA PRO A 2 50.86 16.88 -33.20
C PRO A 2 50.42 15.40 -33.17
N SER A 3 50.38 14.85 -34.38
CA SER A 3 50.28 13.48 -34.93
C SER A 3 51.43 12.53 -34.47
N PRO A 4 51.62 11.26 -34.97
CA PRO A 4 50.95 10.48 -36.05
C PRO A 4 50.80 8.93 -35.73
N PRO A 5 50.86 7.94 -36.68
CA PRO A 5 49.83 6.89 -36.95
C PRO A 5 50.47 5.45 -36.84
N PRO A 6 50.14 4.34 -37.56
CA PRO A 6 49.18 4.10 -38.66
C PRO A 6 48.43 2.73 -38.73
N SER A 7 47.59 2.61 -39.77
CA SER A 7 47.38 1.44 -40.66
C SER A 7 46.66 0.20 -40.12
N SER A 8 45.82 -0.55 -40.86
CA SER A 8 45.21 -0.51 -42.20
C SER A 8 44.55 -1.88 -42.42
N LEU A 9 43.34 -1.99 -42.97
CA LEU A 9 42.97 -2.69 -44.24
C LEU A 9 41.62 -3.37 -43.95
N SER A 10 40.45 -3.07 -44.54
CA SER A 10 40.00 -2.88 -45.95
C SER A 10 39.29 -4.11 -46.51
N HIS A 11 38.22 -3.82 -47.28
CA HIS A 11 37.41 -4.66 -48.19
C HIS A 11 36.08 -5.18 -47.60
N SER A 12 34.92 -5.10 -48.27
CA SER A 12 34.51 -4.42 -49.51
C SER A 12 33.00 -4.66 -49.72
N SER A 13 32.26 -3.59 -50.05
CA SER A 13 31.30 -3.42 -51.15
C SER A 13 30.34 -4.55 -51.59
N LEU A 14 29.01 -4.31 -51.45
CA LEU A 14 27.91 -4.28 -52.47
C LEU A 14 27.78 -5.42 -53.54
N PRO A 15 26.66 -5.56 -54.29
CA PRO A 15 25.21 -5.48 -53.95
C PRO A 15 24.33 -6.52 -54.73
N TYR A 16 22.99 -6.41 -54.60
CA TYR A 16 21.91 -6.81 -55.54
C TYR A 16 21.82 -8.28 -56.04
N ILE A 17 20.60 -8.85 -56.01
CA ILE A 17 19.88 -9.44 -57.17
C ILE A 17 18.53 -10.02 -56.70
N ASN A 18 17.48 -9.60 -57.39
CA ASN A 18 16.14 -10.21 -57.43
C ASN A 18 16.06 -10.98 -58.75
N PRO A 19 15.47 -12.20 -58.83
CA PRO A 19 14.43 -12.36 -59.85
C PRO A 19 13.32 -13.39 -59.54
N THR A 20 12.08 -12.94 -59.71
CA THR A 20 10.97 -13.50 -60.53
C THR A 20 10.62 -15.00 -60.57
N ARG A 21 9.31 -15.24 -60.31
CA ARG A 21 8.29 -16.03 -61.08
C ARG A 21 8.52 -17.50 -61.45
N ARG A 22 7.46 -18.29 -61.22
CA ARG A 22 6.71 -19.28 -62.07
C ARG A 22 5.99 -20.24 -61.10
N ASP A 23 4.86 -20.90 -61.36
CA ASP A 23 3.85 -20.96 -62.40
C ASP A 23 2.65 -21.73 -61.77
N SER A 24 1.42 -21.45 -62.21
CA SER A 24 0.21 -22.29 -62.04
C SER A 24 0.26 -23.50 -63.04
N PRO A 25 -0.76 -24.36 -63.33
CA PRO A 25 -2.21 -24.29 -63.06
C PRO A 25 -2.97 -25.66 -62.88
N GLY A 26 -4.31 -25.61 -62.82
CA GLY A 26 -5.22 -26.73 -63.17
C GLY A 26 -6.53 -26.75 -62.37
N ALA A 27 -7.63 -26.13 -62.83
CA ALA A 27 -8.71 -26.69 -63.68
C ALA A 27 -9.78 -27.50 -62.88
N SER A 28 -11.11 -27.44 -63.07
CA SER A 28 -12.02 -26.63 -63.92
C SER A 28 -13.50 -27.09 -63.73
N LEU A 29 -14.48 -26.23 -64.14
CA LEU A 29 -15.85 -26.52 -64.66
C LEU A 29 -17.01 -26.86 -63.66
N PHE A 30 -18.29 -26.46 -63.81
CA PHE A 30 -19.09 -25.87 -64.92
C PHE A 30 -20.45 -25.28 -64.41
N SER A 31 -20.91 -24.15 -65.00
CA SER A 31 -22.31 -23.69 -65.36
C SER A 31 -23.50 -23.71 -64.36
N HIS A 32 -24.51 -22.82 -64.36
CA HIS A 32 -25.18 -22.02 -65.42
C HIS A 32 -26.12 -20.91 -64.85
N ARG A 33 -26.14 -19.74 -65.55
CA ARG A 33 -27.20 -18.72 -65.87
C ARG A 33 -28.55 -18.70 -65.09
N SER A 34 -29.21 -17.56 -64.77
CA SER A 34 -29.76 -16.49 -65.67
C SER A 34 -30.36 -15.30 -64.86
N ARG A 35 -29.97 -14.03 -65.12
CA ARG A 35 -30.73 -12.85 -65.65
C ARG A 35 -32.21 -12.61 -65.26
N VAL A 36 -32.56 -11.38 -64.82
CA VAL A 36 -33.39 -10.30 -65.50
C VAL A 36 -33.82 -9.21 -64.48
N ALA A 37 -34.11 -8.00 -64.99
CA ALA A 37 -34.12 -6.64 -64.40
C ALA A 37 -35.54 -6.09 -63.97
N PRO A 38 -35.73 -4.78 -63.60
CA PRO A 38 -36.70 -4.20 -62.61
C PRO A 38 -38.01 -3.59 -63.25
N PRO A 39 -38.97 -2.87 -62.57
CA PRO A 39 -38.87 -1.57 -61.85
C PRO A 39 -39.83 -1.32 -60.62
N ARG A 40 -39.77 -0.09 -60.06
CA ARG A 40 -40.54 0.61 -58.96
C ARG A 40 -42.08 0.72 -59.22
N PRO A 41 -42.98 1.35 -58.39
CA PRO A 41 -42.82 2.26 -57.22
C PRO A 41 -43.85 2.11 -56.04
N ASP A 42 -43.83 3.10 -55.14
CA ASP A 42 -44.87 3.55 -54.18
C ASP A 42 -44.78 3.17 -52.68
N ALA A 43 -44.59 4.21 -51.87
CA ALA A 43 -44.82 4.31 -50.42
C ALA A 43 -46.32 4.56 -50.14
N PRO A 44 -46.83 4.74 -48.89
CA PRO A 44 -46.21 4.68 -47.55
C PRO A 44 -46.98 3.76 -46.56
N GLY A 45 -46.48 3.61 -45.32
CA GLY A 45 -47.31 3.14 -44.20
C GLY A 45 -46.63 2.14 -43.27
N GLU A 46 -46.42 2.59 -42.03
CA GLU A 46 -46.55 1.83 -40.77
C GLU A 46 -45.95 0.42 -40.69
N ARG A 47 -44.87 0.27 -39.91
CA ARG A 47 -44.34 -1.04 -39.50
C ARG A 47 -44.80 -1.40 -38.08
N PRO A 48 -45.52 -2.52 -37.92
CA PRO A 48 -45.62 -3.23 -36.67
C PRO A 48 -44.53 -4.31 -36.53
N VAL A 49 -44.36 -4.69 -35.27
CA VAL A 49 -43.53 -5.73 -34.64
C VAL A 49 -43.65 -7.10 -35.33
N LEU A 50 -42.52 -7.83 -35.52
CA LEU A 50 -42.44 -9.29 -35.31
C LEU A 50 -41.02 -9.88 -35.41
N ARG A 51 -40.61 -10.51 -34.30
CA ARG A 51 -39.80 -11.74 -34.13
C ARG A 51 -38.68 -12.06 -35.13
N LYS A 52 -37.44 -12.08 -34.65
CA LYS A 52 -36.37 -12.92 -35.22
C LYS A 52 -36.14 -14.18 -34.37
N ARG A 53 -36.10 -15.31 -35.07
CA ARG A 53 -35.90 -16.68 -34.63
C ARG A 53 -34.45 -16.92 -34.20
N CYS A 54 -34.28 -17.64 -33.09
CA CYS A 54 -33.01 -18.26 -32.70
C CYS A 54 -32.72 -19.49 -33.57
N PHE A 55 -31.48 -19.63 -34.03
CA PHE A 55 -30.90 -20.89 -34.49
C PHE A 55 -30.10 -21.49 -33.33
N GLY A 56 -30.42 -22.74 -32.98
CA GLY A 56 -29.66 -23.55 -32.03
C GLY A 56 -28.58 -24.37 -32.72
N VAL A 57 -27.49 -24.64 -31.99
CA VAL A 57 -26.51 -25.68 -32.30
C VAL A 57 -26.48 -26.66 -31.12
N ARG A 58 -26.51 -27.95 -31.47
CA ARG A 58 -26.63 -29.15 -30.64
C ARG A 58 -25.39 -29.43 -29.78
N ALA A 59 -25.62 -29.98 -28.58
CA ALA A 59 -24.73 -30.93 -27.92
C ALA A 59 -25.51 -32.25 -27.67
N GLY A 60 -24.83 -33.39 -27.85
CA GLY A 60 -25.42 -34.71 -27.98
C GLY A 60 -25.67 -35.48 -26.67
N THR A 61 -26.83 -36.14 -26.65
CA THR A 61 -27.15 -37.52 -26.18
C THR A 61 -26.48 -38.12 -24.94
N GLY A 62 -27.33 -38.35 -23.93
CA GLY A 62 -27.28 -39.47 -22.97
C GLY A 62 -28.68 -39.65 -22.36
N VAL A 63 -29.29 -40.83 -22.53
CA VAL A 63 -30.71 -41.16 -22.26
C VAL A 63 -30.84 -42.01 -20.98
N VAL A 64 -32.07 -42.04 -20.42
CA VAL A 64 -32.72 -42.92 -19.42
C VAL A 64 -33.01 -42.18 -18.10
N GLY A 65 -34.22 -42.07 -17.56
CA GLY A 65 -35.55 -42.56 -17.95
C GLY A 65 -36.62 -42.05 -16.95
N ASP A 66 -37.74 -41.58 -17.52
CA ASP A 66 -39.14 -41.54 -17.07
C ASP A 66 -39.53 -41.65 -15.56
N ARG A 67 -40.23 -40.62 -15.07
CA ARG A 67 -41.58 -40.75 -14.47
C ARG A 67 -42.21 -39.36 -14.23
N GLY A 68 -43.37 -39.13 -14.84
CA GLY A 68 -44.13 -37.88 -14.72
C GLY A 68 -44.93 -37.71 -13.43
N VAL A 69 -45.50 -36.51 -13.26
CA VAL A 69 -46.94 -36.24 -13.01
C VAL A 69 -47.13 -34.75 -12.62
N GLU A 70 -48.03 -34.12 -13.39
CA GLU A 70 -48.94 -32.99 -13.12
C GLU A 70 -48.46 -31.54 -12.88
N GLU A 71 -49.01 -30.69 -13.73
CA GLU A 71 -49.07 -29.23 -13.65
C GLU A 71 -49.85 -28.77 -12.41
N GLY A 72 -49.20 -27.93 -11.61
CA GLY A 72 -49.85 -26.98 -10.72
C GLY A 72 -49.68 -25.57 -11.27
N ALA A 73 -50.75 -24.99 -11.81
CA ALA A 73 -50.81 -23.57 -12.13
C ALA A 73 -50.79 -22.75 -10.83
N GLY A 74 -49.73 -21.98 -10.61
CA GLY A 74 -49.63 -21.12 -9.44
C GLY A 74 -48.39 -20.20 -9.46
N ASP A 75 -48.67 -18.90 -9.61
CA ASP A 75 -47.79 -17.77 -9.32
C ASP A 75 -46.61 -17.53 -10.30
N THR A 76 -46.91 -16.89 -11.44
CA THR A 76 -45.93 -16.08 -12.17
C THR A 76 -45.54 -14.86 -11.33
N ARG A 77 -44.76 -15.07 -10.26
CA ARG A 77 -43.77 -14.08 -9.87
C ARG A 77 -42.77 -14.02 -11.01
N ARG A 78 -42.86 -12.95 -11.83
CA ARG A 78 -41.71 -12.49 -12.60
C ARG A 78 -40.56 -12.40 -11.59
N ARG A 79 -39.65 -13.37 -11.61
CA ARG A 79 -38.32 -13.18 -11.04
C ARG A 79 -37.75 -12.01 -11.82
N GLU A 80 -37.83 -10.81 -11.25
CA GLU A 80 -37.01 -9.69 -11.68
C GLU A 80 -35.58 -10.23 -11.73
N LYS A 81 -35.03 -10.36 -12.93
CA LYS A 81 -33.61 -10.62 -13.08
C LYS A 81 -32.93 -9.43 -12.42
N CYS A 82 -32.27 -9.66 -11.28
CA CYS A 82 -31.37 -8.68 -10.69
C CYS A 82 -30.36 -8.32 -11.79
N MET A 83 -30.44 -7.09 -12.32
CA MET A 83 -29.52 -6.64 -13.36
C MET A 83 -28.20 -6.31 -12.65
N VAL A 84 -27.13 -6.99 -13.03
CA VAL A 84 -25.79 -6.79 -12.46
C VAL A 84 -25.18 -5.54 -13.11
N LEU A 85 -24.79 -4.55 -12.32
CA LEU A 85 -24.16 -3.32 -12.82
C LEU A 85 -22.71 -3.61 -13.24
N ARG A 86 -22.35 -3.30 -14.49
CA ARG A 86 -20.99 -3.50 -15.00
C ARG A 86 -20.17 -2.21 -14.83
N VAL A 87 -19.17 -2.23 -13.96
CA VAL A 87 -18.31 -1.07 -13.68
C VAL A 87 -16.94 -1.27 -14.31
N GLY A 88 -16.50 -0.31 -15.13
CA GLY A 88 -15.15 -0.25 -15.68
C GLY A 88 -14.22 0.54 -14.77
N LEU A 89 -13.31 -0.12 -14.06
CA LEU A 89 -12.31 0.53 -13.21
C LEU A 89 -11.08 0.88 -14.05
N VAL A 90 -10.78 2.18 -14.23
CA VAL A 90 -9.65 2.63 -15.07
C VAL A 90 -8.55 3.23 -14.18
N CYS A 91 -7.33 2.70 -14.27
CA CYS A 91 -6.18 3.13 -13.48
C CYS A 91 -4.90 3.29 -14.31
N GLY A 92 -3.82 3.77 -13.70
CA GLY A 92 -2.54 4.04 -14.33
C GLY A 92 -2.34 5.53 -14.60
N GLY A 93 -1.98 5.86 -15.84
CA GLY A 93 -1.79 7.21 -16.35
C GLY A 93 -0.31 7.60 -16.57
N PRO A 94 -0.08 8.74 -17.24
CA PRO A 94 1.26 9.25 -17.56
C PRO A 94 1.96 9.96 -16.40
N SER A 95 1.24 10.25 -15.31
CA SER A 95 1.79 10.96 -14.15
C SER A 95 2.76 10.09 -13.34
N ALA A 96 3.69 10.73 -12.62
CA ALA A 96 4.49 10.09 -11.59
C ALA A 96 3.63 9.50 -10.44
N GLU A 97 2.36 9.91 -10.33
CA GLU A 97 1.37 9.42 -9.36
C GLU A 97 0.77 8.05 -9.72
N ARG A 98 1.27 7.41 -10.79
CA ARG A 98 0.82 6.09 -11.27
C ARG A 98 0.78 5.01 -10.17
N GLY A 99 1.73 5.03 -9.23
CA GLY A 99 1.72 4.11 -8.09
C GLY A 99 0.51 4.31 -7.16
N ILE A 100 0.12 5.57 -6.90
CA ILE A 100 -1.07 5.91 -6.11
C ILE A 100 -2.34 5.43 -6.83
N SER A 101 -2.39 5.58 -8.16
CA SER A 101 -3.51 5.10 -8.98
C SER A 101 -3.70 3.59 -8.86
N LEU A 102 -2.61 2.81 -8.94
CA LEU A 102 -2.66 1.36 -8.77
C LEU A 102 -3.13 0.94 -7.36
N ASN A 103 -2.63 1.59 -6.31
CA ASN A 103 -3.07 1.33 -4.94
C ASN A 103 -4.55 1.68 -4.71
N SER A 104 -4.99 2.79 -5.29
CA SER A 104 -6.40 3.21 -5.24
C SER A 104 -7.29 2.20 -5.96
N ALA A 105 -6.86 1.70 -7.13
CA ALA A 105 -7.59 0.69 -7.88
C ALA A 105 -7.71 -0.66 -7.15
N ARG A 106 -6.64 -1.11 -6.46
CA ARG A 106 -6.69 -2.31 -5.59
C ARG A 106 -7.78 -2.16 -4.53
N SER A 107 -7.72 -1.07 -3.78
CA SER A 107 -8.66 -0.80 -2.69
C SER A 107 -10.10 -0.70 -3.21
N VAL A 108 -10.34 -0.05 -4.35
CA VAL A 108 -11.68 -0.01 -4.95
C VAL A 108 -12.15 -1.41 -5.31
N LEU A 109 -11.32 -2.21 -6.00
CA LEU A 109 -11.66 -3.58 -6.40
C LEU A 109 -11.99 -4.48 -5.19
N ASP A 110 -11.20 -4.39 -4.12
CA ASP A 110 -11.37 -5.19 -2.90
C ASP A 110 -12.73 -4.95 -2.22
N HIS A 111 -13.31 -3.75 -2.37
CA HIS A 111 -14.47 -3.32 -1.59
C HIS A 111 -15.78 -3.25 -2.39
N ILE A 112 -15.76 -3.03 -3.71
CA ILE A 112 -17.00 -2.83 -4.50
C ILE A 112 -17.54 -4.10 -5.15
N GLN A 113 -16.72 -5.13 -5.32
CA GLN A 113 -17.13 -6.35 -6.01
C GLN A 113 -18.22 -7.09 -5.21
N GLY A 114 -19.26 -7.60 -5.89
CA GLY A 114 -20.39 -8.27 -5.25
C GLY A 114 -21.34 -8.94 -6.26
N ASP A 115 -22.39 -9.61 -5.77
CA ASP A 115 -23.36 -10.32 -6.63
C ASP A 115 -24.16 -9.39 -7.56
N ASP A 116 -24.25 -8.10 -7.19
CA ASP A 116 -24.98 -7.04 -7.87
C ASP A 116 -24.09 -6.14 -8.74
N LEU A 117 -22.76 -6.26 -8.61
CA LEU A 117 -21.80 -5.40 -9.28
C LEU A 117 -20.60 -6.20 -9.82
N HIS A 118 -20.41 -6.15 -11.14
CA HIS A 118 -19.29 -6.77 -11.85
C HIS A 118 -18.25 -5.72 -12.25
N VAL A 119 -17.02 -5.86 -11.76
CA VAL A 119 -15.92 -4.92 -12.08
C VAL A 119 -15.03 -5.49 -13.17
N SER A 120 -14.77 -4.71 -14.22
CA SER A 120 -13.75 -4.96 -15.23
C SER A 120 -12.65 -3.90 -15.10
N CYS A 121 -11.38 -4.31 -15.07
CA CYS A 121 -10.27 -3.36 -14.88
C CYS A 121 -9.56 -3.04 -16.19
N TYR A 122 -9.14 -1.78 -16.31
CA TYR A 122 -8.43 -1.24 -17.46
C TYR A 122 -7.24 -0.42 -16.99
N TYR A 123 -6.16 -0.49 -17.75
CA TYR A 123 -4.92 0.21 -17.43
C TYR A 123 -4.48 1.13 -18.57
N ILE A 124 -3.93 2.27 -18.22
CA ILE A 124 -3.32 3.22 -19.15
C ILE A 124 -1.86 3.40 -18.75
N ASP A 125 -0.94 3.14 -19.67
CA ASP A 125 0.49 3.26 -19.41
C ASP A 125 1.01 4.71 -19.49
N SER A 126 2.31 4.88 -19.28
CA SER A 126 2.94 6.21 -19.31
C SER A 126 2.92 6.89 -20.68
N ASN A 127 2.72 6.12 -21.74
CA ASN A 127 2.67 6.58 -23.13
C ASN A 127 1.23 6.72 -23.63
N LEU A 128 0.23 6.61 -22.72
CA LEU A 128 -1.20 6.64 -23.03
C LEU A 128 -1.70 5.47 -23.89
N ASN A 129 -0.99 4.34 -23.90
CA ASN A 129 -1.56 3.12 -24.46
C ASN A 129 -2.52 2.51 -23.44
N ALA A 130 -3.70 2.11 -23.90
CA ALA A 130 -4.73 1.51 -23.06
C ALA A 130 -4.72 -0.02 -23.19
N TYR A 131 -5.05 -0.70 -22.10
CA TYR A 131 -5.08 -2.15 -22.00
C TYR A 131 -6.31 -2.60 -21.21
N ALA A 132 -7.03 -3.60 -21.73
CA ALA A 132 -8.04 -4.33 -20.98
C ALA A 132 -7.35 -5.46 -20.21
N ILE A 133 -7.51 -5.46 -18.89
CA ILE A 133 -7.01 -6.55 -18.06
C ILE A 133 -7.99 -7.71 -18.18
N SER A 134 -7.47 -8.93 -18.40
CA SER A 134 -8.30 -10.13 -18.51
C SER A 134 -9.33 -10.20 -17.38
N SER A 135 -10.60 -10.41 -17.76
CA SER A 135 -11.76 -10.43 -16.87
C SER A 135 -11.82 -11.66 -15.96
N ALA A 136 -10.91 -12.63 -16.15
CA ALA A 136 -10.70 -13.65 -15.14
C ALA A 136 -10.20 -12.96 -13.87
N GLN A 137 -11.03 -12.96 -12.82
CA GLN A 137 -10.75 -12.32 -11.52
C GLN A 137 -9.31 -12.60 -11.03
N VAL A 138 -8.78 -13.78 -11.31
CA VAL A 138 -7.39 -14.18 -11.02
C VAL A 138 -6.38 -13.24 -11.68
N CYS A 139 -6.49 -13.02 -12.99
CA CYS A 139 -5.60 -12.18 -13.76
C CYS A 139 -5.69 -10.72 -13.29
N THR A 140 -6.91 -10.25 -13.03
CA THR A 140 -7.16 -8.91 -12.50
C THR A 140 -6.46 -8.69 -11.15
N TRP A 141 -6.60 -9.63 -10.21
CA TRP A 141 -5.95 -9.55 -8.90
C TRP A 141 -4.43 -9.74 -9.00
N CYS A 142 -3.93 -10.71 -9.77
CA CYS A 142 -2.48 -10.92 -9.95
C CYS A 142 -1.77 -9.68 -10.49
N ILE A 143 -2.39 -8.98 -11.44
CA ILE A 143 -1.82 -7.76 -12.03
C ILE A 143 -1.93 -6.61 -11.04
N LEU A 144 -3.12 -6.37 -10.48
CA LEU A 144 -3.32 -5.24 -9.58
C LEU A 144 -2.47 -5.35 -8.34
N TYR A 145 -2.17 -6.54 -7.80
CA TYR A 145 -1.37 -6.70 -6.58
C TYR A 145 0.15 -6.55 -6.77
N SER A 146 0.64 -6.36 -8.00
CA SER A 146 2.07 -6.20 -8.35
C SER A 146 2.84 -5.21 -7.46
N ASN A 147 4.11 -5.47 -7.16
CA ASN A 147 4.83 -4.65 -6.17
C ASN A 147 5.10 -3.22 -6.66
N THR A 148 5.36 -3.05 -7.96
CA THR A 148 5.78 -1.78 -8.55
C THR A 148 5.05 -1.52 -9.87
N PRO A 149 4.98 -0.27 -10.35
CA PRO A 149 4.50 0.01 -11.71
C PRO A 149 5.32 -0.74 -12.79
N ALA A 150 6.60 -1.01 -12.54
CA ALA A 150 7.44 -1.78 -13.45
C ALA A 150 7.07 -3.28 -13.48
N ASP A 151 6.78 -3.89 -12.32
CA ASP A 151 6.25 -5.26 -12.21
C ASP A 151 4.89 -5.37 -12.92
N PHE A 152 4.05 -4.34 -12.77
CA PHE A 152 2.79 -4.23 -13.49
C PHE A 152 2.99 -4.17 -15.01
N ASP A 153 3.84 -3.25 -15.49
CA ASP A 153 4.21 -3.06 -16.91
C ASP A 153 4.77 -4.34 -17.56
N PHE A 154 5.44 -5.20 -16.78
CA PHE A 154 5.94 -6.49 -17.25
C PHE A 154 4.82 -7.53 -17.44
N LYS A 155 3.90 -7.64 -16.47
CA LYS A 155 2.82 -8.64 -16.52
C LYS A 155 1.79 -8.34 -17.61
N LEU A 156 1.66 -7.09 -18.03
CA LEU A 156 0.72 -6.62 -19.06
C LEU A 156 0.80 -7.42 -20.37
N GLU A 157 2.00 -7.71 -20.89
CA GLU A 157 2.17 -8.41 -22.17
C GLU A 157 1.53 -9.81 -22.19
N SER A 158 1.46 -10.47 -21.04
CA SER A 158 0.95 -11.84 -20.91
C SER A 158 -0.51 -11.93 -20.46
N LEU A 159 -1.05 -10.87 -19.86
CA LEU A 159 -2.33 -10.91 -19.14
C LEU A 159 -3.34 -9.83 -19.56
N ALA A 160 -2.96 -8.93 -20.46
CA ALA A 160 -3.82 -7.86 -20.93
C ALA A 160 -3.90 -7.79 -22.45
N GLN A 161 -5.02 -7.26 -22.93
CA GLN A 161 -5.26 -6.97 -24.33
C GLN A 161 -5.06 -5.47 -24.56
N GLY A 162 -4.03 -5.10 -25.33
CA GLY A 162 -3.81 -3.71 -25.74
C GLY A 162 -4.81 -3.24 -26.79
N PHE A 163 -5.11 -1.94 -26.78
CA PHE A 163 -5.85 -1.25 -27.82
C PHE A 163 -4.89 -0.47 -28.72
N GLU A 164 -5.19 -0.39 -30.02
CA GLU A 164 -4.35 0.37 -30.98
C GLU A 164 -4.46 1.87 -30.74
N THR A 165 -5.65 2.36 -30.39
CA THR A 165 -5.89 3.76 -30.08
C THR A 165 -6.79 3.95 -28.84
N LEU A 166 -6.73 5.13 -28.23
CA LEU A 166 -7.66 5.52 -27.17
C LEU A 166 -9.12 5.58 -27.66
N SER A 167 -9.34 5.78 -28.96
CA SER A 167 -10.69 5.73 -29.55
C SER A 167 -11.25 4.31 -29.49
N ASP A 168 -10.46 3.31 -29.89
CA ASP A 168 -10.86 1.90 -29.84
C ASP A 168 -11.14 1.46 -28.39
N PHE A 169 -10.33 1.96 -27.45
CA PHE A 169 -10.55 1.75 -26.02
C PHE A 169 -11.90 2.33 -25.56
N ALA A 170 -12.21 3.58 -25.94
CA ALA A 170 -13.46 4.21 -25.54
C ALA A 170 -14.69 3.54 -26.18
N GLU A 171 -14.58 3.09 -27.44
CA GLU A 171 -15.61 2.27 -28.10
C GLU A 171 -15.81 0.93 -27.38
N HIS A 172 -14.72 0.28 -26.96
CA HIS A 172 -14.79 -0.93 -26.15
C HIS A 172 -15.51 -0.69 -24.82
N LEU A 173 -15.18 0.40 -24.11
CA LEU A 173 -15.87 0.76 -22.85
C LEU A 173 -17.37 0.97 -23.07
N ALA A 174 -17.75 1.69 -24.13
CA ALA A 174 -19.17 1.94 -24.45
C ALA A 174 -19.99 0.66 -24.69
N GLY A 175 -19.35 -0.42 -25.17
CA GLY A 175 -20.01 -1.72 -25.36
C GLY A 175 -19.92 -2.68 -24.17
N SER A 176 -18.87 -2.57 -23.36
CA SER A 176 -18.52 -3.59 -22.36
C SER A 176 -18.97 -3.25 -20.94
N VAL A 177 -19.08 -1.97 -20.58
CA VAL A 177 -19.44 -1.51 -19.23
C VAL A 177 -20.67 -0.60 -19.24
N ASP A 178 -21.30 -0.44 -18.08
CA ASP A 178 -22.44 0.46 -17.88
C ASP A 178 -21.97 1.83 -17.34
N ILE A 179 -20.96 1.85 -16.49
CA ILE A 179 -20.33 3.06 -15.95
C ILE A 179 -18.83 2.86 -15.73
N VAL A 180 -18.04 3.90 -15.91
CA VAL A 180 -16.60 3.91 -15.65
C VAL A 180 -16.28 4.61 -14.32
N PHE A 181 -15.42 4.00 -13.51
CA PHE A 181 -14.83 4.64 -12.34
C PHE A 181 -13.36 4.97 -12.67
N PRO A 182 -13.05 6.22 -13.06
CA PRO A 182 -11.67 6.65 -13.30
C PRO A 182 -10.96 6.88 -11.96
N VAL A 183 -9.84 6.19 -11.76
CA VAL A 183 -9.00 6.29 -10.57
C VAL A 183 -7.56 6.61 -11.00
N ILE A 184 -7.41 7.56 -11.92
CA ILE A 184 -6.13 8.08 -12.41
C ILE A 184 -5.86 9.40 -11.68
N HIS A 185 -4.66 9.54 -11.10
CA HIS A 185 -4.25 10.74 -10.35
C HIS A 185 -3.31 11.62 -11.18
N GLY A 186 -3.39 12.94 -11.01
CA GLY A 186 -2.62 13.91 -11.78
C GLY A 186 -3.03 13.97 -13.26
N ARG A 187 -2.04 14.14 -14.15
CA ARG A 187 -2.27 14.31 -15.60
C ARG A 187 -3.02 13.12 -16.20
N PHE A 188 -3.89 13.40 -17.17
CA PHE A 188 -4.87 12.51 -17.80
C PHE A 188 -6.03 12.05 -16.89
N GLY A 189 -5.97 12.29 -15.59
CA GLY A 189 -7.01 11.95 -14.62
C GLY A 189 -7.71 13.18 -14.06
N GLU A 190 -7.00 13.98 -13.27
CA GLU A 190 -7.55 15.18 -12.62
C GLU A 190 -7.58 16.39 -13.58
N ASP A 191 -6.81 16.38 -14.66
CA ASP A 191 -6.82 17.42 -15.70
C ASP A 191 -8.02 17.33 -16.68
N GLY A 192 -8.87 16.31 -16.55
CA GLY A 192 -10.03 16.09 -17.40
C GLY A 192 -9.78 15.23 -18.64
N GLY A 193 -8.57 14.71 -18.84
CA GLY A 193 -8.19 13.97 -20.06
C GLY A 193 -9.03 12.71 -20.32
N ILE A 194 -9.13 11.81 -19.34
CA ILE A 194 -9.95 10.59 -19.44
C ILE A 194 -11.45 10.93 -19.50
N GLN A 195 -11.90 11.96 -18.78
CA GLN A 195 -13.29 12.41 -18.76
C GLN A 195 -13.71 12.90 -20.14
N GLU A 196 -12.87 13.69 -20.82
CA GLU A 196 -13.15 14.16 -22.18
C GLU A 196 -13.28 12.98 -23.17
N LEU A 197 -12.45 11.94 -23.02
CA LEU A 197 -12.53 10.73 -23.84
C LEU A 197 -13.87 9.99 -23.63
N LEU A 198 -14.31 9.87 -22.37
CA LEU A 198 -15.56 9.21 -22.00
C LEU A 198 -16.78 10.03 -22.44
N GLU A 199 -16.73 11.35 -22.30
CA GLU A 199 -17.77 12.30 -22.74
C GLU A 199 -17.98 12.22 -24.25
N LYS A 200 -16.90 12.23 -25.04
CA LYS A 200 -16.97 12.11 -26.52
C LYS A 200 -17.59 10.79 -26.98
N SER A 201 -17.41 9.73 -26.21
CA SER A 201 -17.90 8.39 -26.51
C SER A 201 -19.24 8.08 -25.82
N ASN A 202 -19.83 9.06 -25.11
CA ASN A 202 -21.07 8.93 -24.35
C ASN A 202 -21.05 7.76 -23.36
N VAL A 203 -19.90 7.53 -22.71
CA VAL A 203 -19.71 6.52 -21.67
C VAL A 203 -19.99 7.16 -20.31
N PRO A 204 -20.96 6.67 -19.53
CA PRO A 204 -21.19 7.14 -18.17
C PRO A 204 -19.96 6.96 -17.29
N PHE A 205 -19.66 7.91 -16.41
CA PHE A 205 -18.50 7.82 -15.52
C PHE A 205 -18.72 8.53 -14.18
N VAL A 206 -17.98 8.09 -13.16
CA VAL A 206 -17.92 8.70 -11.81
C VAL A 206 -16.97 9.90 -11.81
N GLY A 207 -17.38 11.01 -11.20
CA GLY A 207 -16.57 12.21 -11.01
C GLY A 207 -17.01 13.41 -11.86
N THR A 208 -16.21 14.48 -11.75
CA THR A 208 -16.46 15.79 -12.36
C THR A 208 -16.19 15.78 -13.87
N ARG A 209 -16.87 16.64 -14.64
CA ARG A 209 -16.74 16.77 -16.11
C ARG A 209 -15.41 17.41 -16.53
N SER A 210 -15.00 17.18 -17.78
CA SER A 210 -13.67 17.57 -18.27
C SER A 210 -13.39 19.07 -18.21
N ASP A 211 -14.37 19.93 -18.50
CA ASP A 211 -14.21 21.40 -18.46
C ASP A 211 -13.97 21.91 -17.04
N GLU A 212 -14.69 21.37 -16.07
CA GLU A 212 -14.60 21.72 -14.66
C GLU A 212 -13.31 21.18 -14.05
N CYS A 213 -12.90 19.97 -14.46
CA CYS A 213 -11.60 19.41 -14.10
C CYS A 213 -10.45 20.32 -14.53
N ARG A 214 -10.45 20.78 -15.79
CA ARG A 214 -9.43 21.72 -16.31
C ARG A 214 -9.34 23.02 -15.52
N LYS A 215 -10.47 23.56 -15.06
CA LYS A 215 -10.53 24.80 -14.28
C LYS A 215 -9.98 24.60 -12.86
N ALA A 216 -10.28 23.47 -12.24
CA ALA A 216 -9.91 23.20 -10.85
C ALA A 216 -8.48 22.65 -10.68
N PHE A 217 -7.95 21.93 -11.67
CA PHE A 217 -6.64 21.28 -11.58
C PHE A 217 -5.45 22.26 -11.65
N ASP A 218 -5.59 23.35 -12.40
CA ASP A 218 -4.57 24.39 -12.45
C ASP A 218 -4.67 25.29 -11.21
N LYS A 219 -3.70 25.15 -10.29
CA LYS A 219 -3.70 25.85 -9.00
C LYS A 219 -3.72 27.37 -9.12
N TYR A 220 -3.11 27.92 -10.18
CA TYR A 220 -3.10 29.37 -10.38
C TYR A 220 -4.48 29.86 -10.81
N ASN A 221 -5.08 29.19 -11.81
CA ASN A 221 -6.43 29.52 -12.27
C ASN A 221 -7.48 29.30 -11.17
N ALA A 222 -7.36 28.20 -10.42
CA ALA A 222 -8.21 27.93 -9.26
C ALA A 222 -8.10 29.05 -8.21
N SER A 223 -6.88 29.48 -7.87
CA SER A 223 -6.65 30.60 -6.95
C SER A 223 -7.26 31.93 -7.45
N LEU A 224 -7.14 32.24 -8.74
CA LEU A 224 -7.80 33.43 -9.31
C LEU A 224 -9.32 33.35 -9.21
N GLU A 225 -9.90 32.18 -9.45
CA GLU A 225 -11.34 31.97 -9.37
C GLU A 225 -11.84 32.06 -7.92
N LEU A 226 -11.12 31.47 -6.96
CA LEU A 226 -11.37 31.63 -5.53
C LEU A 226 -11.39 33.11 -5.12
N TYR A 227 -10.40 33.88 -5.56
CA TYR A 227 -10.31 35.31 -5.28
C TYR A 227 -11.52 36.09 -5.86
N ARG A 228 -11.90 35.82 -7.12
CA ARG A 228 -13.08 36.43 -7.76
C ARG A 228 -14.37 36.13 -7.01
N GLN A 229 -14.45 34.94 -6.42
CA GLN A 229 -15.60 34.47 -5.64
C GLN A 229 -15.63 35.00 -4.21
N GLY A 230 -14.63 35.79 -3.81
CA GLY A 230 -14.54 36.44 -2.51
C GLY A 230 -13.85 35.61 -1.43
N PHE A 231 -13.20 34.50 -1.78
CA PHE A 231 -12.40 33.72 -0.83
C PHE A 231 -11.04 34.39 -0.58
N VAL A 232 -10.50 34.23 0.63
CA VAL A 232 -9.10 34.57 0.89
C VAL A 232 -8.22 33.55 0.17
N THR A 233 -7.25 34.06 -0.60
CA THR A 233 -6.26 33.25 -1.32
C THR A 233 -4.85 33.63 -0.89
N VAL A 234 -3.92 32.68 -0.99
CA VAL A 234 -2.51 32.96 -0.73
C VAL A 234 -2.00 33.85 -1.87
N PRO A 235 -1.35 34.99 -1.56
CA PRO A 235 -0.70 35.77 -2.60
C PRO A 235 0.30 34.90 -3.34
N ASN A 236 0.22 34.92 -4.66
CA ASN A 236 1.00 34.04 -5.52
C ASN A 236 1.52 34.79 -6.76
N PHE A 237 2.56 34.25 -7.37
CA PHE A 237 3.21 34.73 -8.59
C PHE A 237 3.44 33.56 -9.54
N LEU A 238 3.05 33.73 -10.80
CA LEU A 238 3.18 32.69 -11.82
C LEU A 238 4.47 32.88 -12.61
N VAL A 239 5.25 31.81 -12.72
CA VAL A 239 6.46 31.72 -13.54
C VAL A 239 6.14 30.85 -14.76
N GLN A 240 6.34 31.38 -15.98
CA GLN A 240 6.12 30.66 -17.25
C GLN A 240 7.35 30.75 -18.15
N GLY A 241 7.82 29.60 -18.66
CA GLY A 241 8.91 29.54 -19.64
C GLY A 241 10.29 29.97 -19.13
N THR A 242 11.23 30.21 -20.06
CA THR A 242 12.65 30.53 -19.76
C THR A 242 12.95 32.04 -19.70
N GLU A 243 11.96 32.89 -19.99
CA GLU A 243 12.11 34.36 -19.95
C GLU A 243 11.53 34.87 -18.63
N LEU A 244 12.34 34.79 -17.58
CA LEU A 244 11.99 35.31 -16.26
C LEU A 244 12.39 36.77 -16.13
N ASP A 245 11.43 37.64 -15.83
CA ASP A 245 11.72 39.00 -15.38
C ASP A 245 11.95 38.99 -13.86
N GLU A 246 13.22 38.85 -13.46
CA GLU A 246 13.67 38.98 -12.07
C GLU A 246 13.15 40.26 -11.40
N SER A 247 12.92 41.32 -12.19
CA SER A 247 12.37 42.60 -11.73
C SER A 247 10.93 42.44 -11.23
N GLU A 248 10.07 41.75 -11.97
CA GLU A 248 8.66 41.55 -11.59
C GLU A 248 8.52 40.70 -10.32
N LEU A 249 9.33 39.64 -10.19
CA LEU A 249 9.33 38.83 -8.97
C LEU A 249 9.87 39.63 -7.78
N THR A 250 10.90 40.45 -7.99
CA THR A 250 11.42 41.36 -6.95
C THR A 250 10.35 42.34 -6.48
N GLU A 251 9.61 42.96 -7.41
CA GLU A 251 8.48 43.83 -7.08
C GLU A 251 7.38 43.10 -6.32
N TRP A 252 7.10 41.84 -6.68
CA TRP A 252 6.13 41.01 -5.97
C TRP A 252 6.58 40.71 -4.52
N PHE A 253 7.86 40.39 -4.29
CA PHE A 253 8.42 40.21 -2.94
C PHE A 253 8.24 41.48 -2.10
N VAL A 254 8.60 42.66 -2.66
CA VAL A 254 8.46 43.95 -1.98
C VAL A 254 7.00 44.27 -1.66
N ARG A 255 6.08 44.05 -2.60
CA ARG A 255 4.65 44.29 -2.43
C ARG A 255 4.03 43.45 -1.30
N ASN A 256 4.52 42.21 -1.15
CA ASN A 256 4.08 41.27 -0.11
C ASN A 256 4.90 41.38 1.18
N GLN A 257 5.74 42.41 1.33
CA GLN A 257 6.55 42.66 2.54
C GLN A 257 7.54 41.53 2.85
N LEU A 258 8.02 40.83 1.82
CA LEU A 258 9.04 39.79 1.93
C LEU A 258 10.44 40.37 1.65
N ASP A 259 11.44 39.87 2.37
CA ASP A 259 12.84 40.19 2.09
C ASP A 259 13.27 39.58 0.74
N THR A 260 13.87 40.37 -0.15
CA THR A 260 14.22 39.92 -1.51
C THR A 260 15.35 38.88 -1.54
N ASN A 261 16.13 38.73 -0.47
CA ASN A 261 17.24 37.79 -0.36
C ASN A 261 16.95 36.60 0.56
N LEU A 262 16.11 36.80 1.58
CA LEU A 262 15.85 35.81 2.63
C LEU A 262 14.38 35.47 2.82
N GLY A 263 13.46 36.14 2.11
CA GLY A 263 12.03 35.95 2.22
C GLY A 263 11.64 34.52 1.88
N LYS A 264 10.87 33.88 2.76
CA LYS A 264 10.50 32.47 2.64
C LYS A 264 9.25 32.30 1.78
N VAL A 265 9.36 31.52 0.72
CA VAL A 265 8.25 31.21 -0.21
C VAL A 265 8.18 29.71 -0.50
N VAL A 266 7.05 29.27 -1.04
CA VAL A 266 6.86 27.91 -1.57
C VAL A 266 6.87 27.99 -3.09
N VAL A 267 7.66 27.14 -3.72
CA VAL A 267 7.72 26.97 -5.19
C VAL A 267 7.10 25.62 -5.51
N LYS A 268 6.04 25.61 -6.33
CA LYS A 268 5.29 24.39 -6.67
C LYS A 268 4.79 24.38 -8.13
N PRO A 269 4.70 23.21 -8.79
CA PRO A 269 4.09 23.11 -10.12
C PRO A 269 2.59 23.44 -10.08
N THR A 270 2.10 24.04 -11.17
CA THR A 270 0.69 24.45 -11.28
C THR A 270 -0.25 23.26 -11.51
N LYS A 271 0.16 22.27 -12.31
CA LYS A 271 -0.62 21.14 -12.82
C LYS A 271 -0.07 19.76 -12.39
N ALA A 272 0.55 19.68 -11.20
CA ALA A 272 0.95 18.39 -10.62
C ALA A 272 0.35 18.18 -9.21
N GLY A 273 -0.05 16.94 -8.91
CA GLY A 273 -0.67 16.57 -7.63
C GLY A 273 0.35 16.10 -6.57
N SER A 274 -0.18 15.66 -5.43
CA SER A 274 0.54 14.87 -4.42
C SER A 274 1.83 15.47 -3.84
N SER A 275 1.94 16.80 -3.81
CA SER A 275 3.13 17.54 -3.36
C SER A 275 4.43 17.15 -4.11
N ILE A 276 4.33 16.63 -5.33
CA ILE A 276 5.48 16.34 -6.19
C ILE A 276 6.04 17.67 -6.70
N GLY A 277 7.36 17.86 -6.58
CA GLY A 277 8.03 19.10 -7.02
C GLY A 277 7.79 20.33 -6.14
N VAL A 278 7.21 20.17 -4.95
CA VAL A 278 7.02 21.28 -4.00
C VAL A 278 8.30 21.52 -3.19
N THR A 279 8.82 22.75 -3.21
CA THR A 279 10.05 23.13 -2.49
C THR A 279 9.89 24.46 -1.74
N VAL A 280 10.64 24.65 -0.65
CA VAL A 280 10.80 25.99 -0.02
C VAL A 280 11.86 26.74 -0.81
N ALA A 281 11.68 28.02 -1.08
CA ALA A 281 12.76 28.90 -1.56
C ALA A 281 12.95 30.13 -0.66
N TYR A 282 14.16 30.68 -0.67
CA TYR A 282 14.55 31.83 0.14
C TYR A 282 15.06 32.98 -0.75
N GLY A 283 14.26 34.05 -0.84
CA GLY A 283 14.54 35.19 -1.70
C GLY A 283 14.26 34.94 -3.19
N VAL A 284 14.42 36.00 -3.99
CA VAL A 284 14.11 36.02 -5.43
C VAL A 284 15.01 35.04 -6.19
N ALA A 285 16.32 35.10 -5.95
CA ALA A 285 17.30 34.29 -6.70
C ALA A 285 17.09 32.77 -6.52
N ASP A 286 16.88 32.31 -5.27
CA ASP A 286 16.62 30.89 -4.99
C ASP A 286 15.27 30.43 -5.55
N SER A 287 14.24 31.30 -5.51
CA SER A 287 12.92 31.03 -6.07
C SER A 287 12.97 30.80 -7.58
N LEU A 288 13.68 31.68 -8.30
CA LEU A 288 13.88 31.55 -9.75
C LEU A 288 14.69 30.31 -10.10
N LYS A 289 15.75 30.02 -9.33
CA LYS A 289 16.56 28.83 -9.52
C LYS A 289 15.70 27.57 -9.42
N LYS A 290 14.93 27.41 -8.34
CA LYS A 290 14.06 26.25 -8.10
C LYS A 290 12.93 26.14 -9.12
N ALA A 291 12.33 27.26 -9.53
CA ALA A 291 11.33 27.27 -10.58
C ALA A 291 11.90 26.82 -11.94
N ASN A 292 13.09 27.31 -12.30
CA ASN A 292 13.79 26.89 -13.51
C ASN A 292 14.20 25.41 -13.48
N GLU A 293 14.64 24.91 -12.33
CA GLU A 293 14.96 23.49 -12.14
C GLU A 293 13.73 22.63 -12.46
N LEU A 294 12.57 22.92 -11.85
CA LEU A 294 11.31 22.20 -12.12
C LEU A 294 10.88 22.24 -13.59
N ILE A 295 11.01 23.39 -14.25
CA ILE A 295 10.67 23.56 -15.67
C ILE A 295 11.65 22.76 -16.54
N SER A 296 12.95 22.84 -16.24
CA SER A 296 14.01 22.16 -17.00
C SER A 296 13.97 20.63 -16.85
N GLU A 297 13.54 20.15 -15.69
CA GLU A 297 13.28 18.74 -15.41
C GLU A 297 12.00 18.22 -16.11
N GLY A 298 11.21 19.13 -16.69
CA GLY A 298 9.97 18.79 -17.39
C GLY A 298 8.83 18.41 -16.45
N VAL A 299 8.88 18.84 -15.19
CA VAL A 299 7.81 18.59 -14.20
C VAL A 299 6.54 19.33 -14.59
N ASP A 300 6.67 20.60 -14.99
CA ASP A 300 5.57 21.43 -15.48
C ASP A 300 6.09 22.57 -16.37
N ASP A 301 5.25 23.10 -17.25
CA ASP A 301 5.57 24.26 -18.09
C ASP A 301 5.45 25.60 -17.33
N SER A 302 4.79 25.56 -16.18
CA SER A 302 4.49 26.72 -15.36
C SER A 302 4.54 26.38 -13.88
N VAL A 303 5.14 27.29 -13.11
CA VAL A 303 5.45 27.11 -11.68
C VAL A 303 4.86 28.27 -10.90
N LEU A 304 4.31 27.97 -9.73
CA LEU A 304 3.70 28.93 -8.82
C LEU A 304 4.64 29.22 -7.65
N VAL A 305 4.85 30.49 -7.35
CA VAL A 305 5.54 30.98 -6.15
C VAL A 305 4.51 31.57 -5.20
N GLU A 306 4.40 31.02 -3.99
CA GLU A 306 3.42 31.44 -2.98
C GLU A 306 4.11 31.87 -1.69
N ILE A 307 3.48 32.77 -0.94
CA ILE A 307 3.94 33.11 0.41
C ILE A 307 3.94 31.85 1.28
N PHE A 308 5.03 31.62 2.00
CA PHE A 308 5.07 30.56 3.00
C PHE A 308 4.20 30.92 4.19
N LEU A 309 3.18 30.11 4.46
CA LEU A 309 2.22 30.33 5.54
C LEU A 309 2.80 29.88 6.90
N GLU A 310 3.59 30.75 7.54
CA GLU A 310 4.17 30.45 8.86
C GLU A 310 3.10 30.34 9.96
N GLY A 311 3.21 29.30 10.79
CA GLY A 311 2.30 29.06 11.93
C GLY A 311 0.90 28.56 11.54
N GLY A 312 0.65 28.27 10.26
CA GLY A 312 -0.59 27.67 9.80
C GLY A 312 -0.68 26.17 10.06
N SER A 313 -1.91 25.67 10.22
CA SER A 313 -2.22 24.24 10.26
C SER A 313 -2.95 23.84 8.99
N GLU A 314 -2.52 22.77 8.32
CA GLU A 314 -3.19 22.27 7.12
C GLU A 314 -4.47 21.52 7.53
N PHE A 315 -5.48 21.55 6.67
CA PHE A 315 -6.69 20.76 6.83
C PHE A 315 -7.11 20.13 5.50
N THR A 316 -7.81 19.02 5.61
CA THR A 316 -8.42 18.31 4.48
C THR A 316 -9.89 18.07 4.77
N ALA A 317 -10.76 18.34 3.79
CA ALA A 317 -12.19 18.11 3.88
C ALA A 317 -12.68 17.32 2.66
N ILE A 318 -13.35 16.19 2.92
CA ILE A 318 -14.03 15.42 1.89
C ILE A 318 -15.44 15.94 1.72
N VAL A 319 -15.83 16.20 0.48
CA VAL A 319 -17.17 16.63 0.10
C VAL A 319 -17.83 15.51 -0.68
N LEU A 320 -19.06 15.16 -0.32
CA LEU A 320 -19.91 14.21 -1.05
C LEU A 320 -21.12 14.94 -1.62
N ASP A 321 -21.45 14.67 -2.87
CA ASP A 321 -22.69 15.16 -3.47
C ASP A 321 -23.82 14.16 -3.21
N LEU A 322 -24.91 14.65 -2.61
CA LEU A 322 -26.12 13.88 -2.33
C LEU A 322 -27.32 14.36 -3.15
N GLY A 323 -27.07 15.19 -4.15
CA GLY A 323 -28.09 15.79 -4.99
C GLY A 323 -28.87 14.77 -5.84
N SER A 324 -29.82 15.28 -6.62
CA SER A 324 -30.61 14.44 -7.52
C SER A 324 -30.41 14.91 -8.96
N ALA A 325 -29.85 14.05 -9.81
CA ALA A 325 -29.57 14.26 -11.24
C ALA A 325 -28.79 15.54 -11.62
N PHE A 326 -29.38 16.72 -11.43
CA PHE A 326 -28.85 18.04 -11.74
C PHE A 326 -28.81 19.01 -10.55
N ASP A 327 -29.46 18.69 -9.43
CA ASP A 327 -29.30 19.46 -8.19
C ASP A 327 -28.02 19.00 -7.48
N CYS A 328 -27.24 19.94 -6.94
CA CYS A 328 -26.01 19.65 -6.19
C CYS A 328 -26.25 19.89 -4.70
N LEU A 329 -26.14 18.84 -3.88
CA LEU A 329 -26.30 18.90 -2.42
C LEU A 329 -25.01 18.42 -1.74
N PRO A 330 -23.96 19.27 -1.71
CA PRO A 330 -22.68 18.92 -1.13
C PRO A 330 -22.76 18.85 0.40
N VAL A 331 -22.48 17.69 0.95
CA VAL A 331 -22.28 17.47 2.38
C VAL A 331 -20.78 17.28 2.64
N VAL A 332 -20.23 18.14 3.50
CA VAL A 332 -18.82 18.07 3.89
C VAL A 332 -18.70 17.18 5.12
N LEU A 333 -17.87 16.14 5.01
CA LEU A 333 -17.57 15.23 6.10
C LEU A 333 -16.79 15.95 7.21
N LEU A 334 -16.51 15.23 8.31
CA LEU A 334 -15.69 15.77 9.39
C LEU A 334 -14.27 16.06 8.88
N PRO A 335 -13.82 17.33 8.83
CA PRO A 335 -12.49 17.64 8.33
C PRO A 335 -11.39 16.96 9.16
N THR A 336 -10.20 16.89 8.60
CA THR A 336 -9.01 16.40 9.29
C THR A 336 -8.02 17.55 9.40
N GLU A 337 -7.53 17.81 10.61
CA GLU A 337 -6.37 18.67 10.82
C GLU A 337 -5.10 17.86 10.57
N VAL A 338 -4.19 18.45 9.81
CA VAL A 338 -2.89 17.91 9.48
C VAL A 338 -1.83 18.83 10.08
N PHE A 339 -1.05 18.30 11.01
CA PHE A 339 -0.06 19.09 11.74
C PHE A 339 1.32 18.45 11.67
N ALA A 340 2.32 19.21 11.22
CA ALA A 340 3.72 18.76 11.19
C ALA A 340 4.37 18.88 12.57
N LEU A 341 4.87 17.77 13.10
CA LEU A 341 5.59 17.73 14.37
C LEU A 341 7.06 18.11 14.15
N LEU A 342 7.49 19.24 14.73
CA LEU A 342 8.90 19.69 14.70
C LEU A 342 9.86 18.76 15.48
N ARG A 343 9.32 17.82 16.29
CA ARG A 343 10.06 16.71 16.92
C ARG A 343 9.16 15.48 17.08
N PRO A 344 9.68 14.24 16.99
CA PRO A 344 8.92 13.04 17.33
C PRO A 344 8.45 13.16 18.78
N CYS A 345 7.13 13.26 18.97
CA CYS A 345 6.54 13.50 20.28
C CYS A 345 6.40 12.15 21.00
N PHE A 346 7.09 12.00 22.14
CA PHE A 346 6.89 10.86 23.05
C PHE A 346 5.95 11.19 24.23
N SER A 347 5.20 12.30 24.18
CA SER A 347 4.35 12.74 25.29
C SER A 347 3.34 13.81 24.87
N VAL A 348 2.08 13.42 24.65
CA VAL A 348 0.95 14.37 24.65
C VAL A 348 0.50 14.58 26.09
N LEU A 349 1.27 15.38 26.85
CA LEU A 349 0.77 16.04 28.04
C LEU A 349 1.62 17.25 28.42
N PHE A 350 1.91 18.15 27.47
CA PHE A 350 2.25 19.55 27.79
C PHE A 350 2.21 20.37 26.49
N THR A 351 1.06 20.98 26.22
CA THR A 351 1.00 22.24 25.46
C THR A 351 1.64 23.32 26.33
N VAL A 352 2.92 23.59 26.13
CA VAL A 352 3.54 24.87 26.50
C VAL A 352 4.11 25.45 25.22
N GLU A 353 3.57 26.61 24.84
CA GLU A 353 4.17 27.53 23.90
C GLU A 353 5.67 27.67 24.18
N LEU A 354 6.52 27.17 23.28
CA LEU A 354 7.93 27.54 23.29
C LEU A 354 8.12 28.64 22.25
N GLN A 355 8.01 29.87 22.74
CA GLN A 355 8.58 31.07 22.11
C GLN A 355 10.05 30.80 21.76
N PHE A 356 10.40 30.87 20.48
CA PHE A 356 11.80 30.87 20.06
C PHE A 356 12.32 32.31 20.00
N HIS A 357 13.21 32.66 20.93
CA HIS A 357 14.18 33.74 20.77
C HIS A 357 15.56 33.11 20.46
N GLY A 358 16.10 33.44 19.28
CA GLY A 358 17.52 33.50 18.91
C GLY A 358 18.45 32.31 19.23
N SER A 359 18.93 31.61 18.20
CA SER A 359 20.34 31.65 17.78
C SER A 359 20.54 30.84 16.50
N ALA A 360 21.47 31.31 15.68
CA ALA A 360 21.84 30.75 14.38
C ALA A 360 22.31 29.30 14.46
N ASP A 361 21.58 28.41 13.79
CA ASP A 361 22.11 27.22 13.12
C ASP A 361 21.26 27.01 11.87
N VAL A 362 21.88 27.27 10.73
CA VAL A 362 21.38 27.07 9.38
C VAL A 362 21.58 25.59 9.08
N ASP A 363 20.50 24.80 8.98
CA ASP A 363 20.38 23.49 8.29
C ASP A 363 19.20 22.61 8.78
N LYS A 364 18.29 23.12 9.64
CA LYS A 364 17.12 22.35 10.12
C LYS A 364 15.80 23.13 10.15
N LYS A 365 15.35 23.66 9.01
CA LYS A 365 14.11 24.49 8.94
C LYS A 365 13.13 24.21 7.79
N ASP A 366 13.19 23.04 7.15
CA ASP A 366 12.25 22.71 6.06
C ASP A 366 11.05 21.87 6.56
N ALA A 367 10.10 22.57 7.18
CA ALA A 367 8.79 22.06 7.56
C ALA A 367 7.79 22.13 6.37
N ILE A 368 8.11 21.55 5.20
CA ILE A 368 7.11 21.34 4.12
C ILE A 368 6.52 19.94 4.16
N PHE A 369 5.22 19.86 3.93
CA PHE A 369 4.44 18.65 3.80
C PHE A 369 4.63 18.00 2.40
N ASN A 370 5.71 17.23 2.25
CA ASN A 370 6.08 16.58 0.98
C ASN A 370 5.35 15.22 0.76
N TYR A 371 5.45 14.67 -0.45
CA TYR A 371 4.84 13.38 -0.84
C TYR A 371 5.08 12.27 0.21
N ARG A 372 6.32 12.12 0.69
CA ARG A 372 6.69 11.10 1.70
C ARG A 372 5.96 11.32 3.01
N ARG A 373 5.71 12.56 3.44
CA ARG A 373 4.93 12.87 4.65
C ARG A 373 3.41 12.65 4.48
N LYS A 374 2.88 12.79 3.26
CA LYS A 374 1.45 12.61 2.94
C LYS A 374 1.02 11.15 2.82
N TYR A 375 1.88 10.30 2.26
CA TYR A 375 1.49 8.96 1.82
C TYR A 375 2.31 7.82 2.42
N LEU A 376 3.38 8.10 3.18
CA LEU A 376 4.19 7.07 3.84
C LEU A 376 4.12 7.20 5.37
N PRO A 377 4.19 6.10 6.14
CA PRO A 377 4.13 6.13 7.60
C PRO A 377 5.20 7.03 8.21
N THR A 378 4.85 8.15 8.83
CA THR A 378 5.82 9.10 9.41
C THR A 378 5.41 9.56 10.79
N GLN A 379 6.38 9.72 11.70
CA GLN A 379 6.16 10.34 13.01
C GLN A 379 6.27 11.88 12.98
N GLN A 380 6.48 12.45 11.79
CA GLN A 380 6.65 13.90 11.61
C GLN A 380 5.31 14.61 11.39
N VAL A 381 4.20 13.88 11.42
CA VAL A 381 2.85 14.37 11.09
C VAL A 381 1.85 13.73 12.03
N ALA A 382 0.89 14.51 12.51
CA ALA A 382 -0.27 14.01 13.24
C ALA A 382 -1.56 14.39 12.49
N TYR A 383 -2.52 13.46 12.52
CA TYR A 383 -3.82 13.60 11.88
C TYR A 383 -4.93 13.56 12.93
N HIS A 384 -5.72 14.64 13.04
CA HIS A 384 -6.82 14.71 14.00
C HIS A 384 -8.16 14.87 13.27
N THR A 385 -9.07 13.90 13.47
CA THR A 385 -10.43 13.90 12.88
C THR A 385 -11.46 13.64 13.97
N PRO A 386 -12.34 14.62 14.31
CA PRO A 386 -12.43 15.99 13.76
C PRO A 386 -11.17 16.82 14.09
N PRO A 387 -10.95 18.00 13.48
CA PRO A 387 -9.79 18.83 13.81
C PRO A 387 -9.90 19.35 15.26
N ARG A 388 -8.80 19.89 15.80
CA ARG A 388 -8.76 20.54 17.13
C ARG A 388 -9.05 22.05 17.04
N PHE A 389 -9.41 22.53 15.87
CA PHE A 389 -9.77 23.93 15.66
C PHE A 389 -11.02 24.33 16.46
N PRO A 390 -11.18 25.64 16.75
CA PRO A 390 -12.43 26.19 17.26
C PRO A 390 -13.65 25.88 16.36
N LEU A 391 -14.84 25.80 16.97
CA LEU A 391 -16.07 25.39 16.26
C LEU A 391 -16.45 26.32 15.10
N ASP A 392 -16.21 27.62 15.22
CA ASP A 392 -16.42 28.62 14.16
C ASP A 392 -15.51 28.35 12.95
N VAL A 393 -14.27 27.92 13.19
CA VAL A 393 -13.31 27.53 12.14
C VAL A 393 -13.77 26.25 11.45
N ILE A 394 -14.17 25.21 12.21
CA ILE A 394 -14.68 23.96 11.63
C ILE A 394 -15.90 24.23 10.75
N LYS A 395 -16.82 25.07 11.23
CA LYS A 395 -17.98 25.49 10.46
C LYS A 395 -17.59 26.24 9.19
N SER A 396 -16.68 27.21 9.28
CA SER A 396 -16.17 27.97 8.13
C SER A 396 -15.52 27.08 7.07
N ILE A 397 -14.73 26.08 7.49
CA ILE A 397 -14.15 25.06 6.59
C ILE A 397 -15.25 24.31 5.84
N ARG A 398 -16.27 23.83 6.56
CA ARG A 398 -17.37 23.05 5.96
C ARG A 398 -18.24 23.90 5.03
N ASP A 399 -18.65 25.08 5.46
CA ASP A 399 -19.46 26.00 4.65
C ASP A 399 -18.69 26.43 3.39
N GLY A 400 -17.38 26.68 3.52
CA GLY A 400 -16.51 27.05 2.41
C GLY A 400 -16.32 25.93 1.41
N ALA A 401 -15.95 24.73 1.88
CA ALA A 401 -15.78 23.56 1.02
C ALA A 401 -17.07 23.18 0.28
N SER A 402 -18.23 23.25 0.95
CA SER A 402 -19.55 23.05 0.36
C SER A 402 -19.83 24.07 -0.77
N THR A 403 -19.57 25.35 -0.49
CA THR A 403 -19.76 26.44 -1.46
C THR A 403 -18.84 26.30 -2.67
N LEU A 404 -17.56 25.93 -2.45
CA LEU A 404 -16.59 25.72 -3.52
C LEU A 404 -16.99 24.56 -4.42
N PHE A 405 -17.43 23.46 -3.84
CA PHE A 405 -17.90 22.30 -4.58
C PHE A 405 -19.01 22.68 -5.57
N GLN A 406 -20.03 23.42 -5.10
CA GLN A 406 -21.12 23.91 -5.94
C GLN A 406 -20.65 24.91 -7.01
N ARG A 407 -19.86 25.92 -6.63
CA ARG A 407 -19.48 27.01 -7.54
C ARG A 407 -18.51 26.57 -8.64
N LEU A 408 -17.67 25.57 -8.36
CA LEU A 408 -16.78 24.98 -9.35
C LEU A 408 -17.46 23.90 -10.19
N GLY A 409 -18.74 23.57 -9.92
CA GLY A 409 -19.49 22.56 -10.66
C GLY A 409 -18.95 21.15 -10.47
N LEU A 410 -18.38 20.86 -9.29
CA LEU A 410 -17.85 19.53 -8.98
C LEU A 410 -18.99 18.52 -8.81
N LEU A 411 -18.72 17.24 -9.07
CA LEU A 411 -19.72 16.18 -9.05
C LEU A 411 -19.25 14.96 -8.26
N ASP A 412 -20.22 14.25 -7.67
CA ASP A 412 -20.11 13.01 -6.90
C ASP A 412 -19.29 13.13 -5.60
N PHE A 413 -18.01 13.47 -5.67
CA PHE A 413 -17.15 13.70 -4.51
C PHE A 413 -15.89 14.49 -4.87
N ALA A 414 -15.27 15.14 -3.89
CA ALA A 414 -13.97 15.81 -4.05
C ALA A 414 -13.24 15.90 -2.70
N ARG A 415 -11.92 16.11 -2.76
CA ARG A 415 -11.09 16.43 -1.59
C ARG A 415 -10.59 17.86 -1.70
N ILE A 416 -10.96 18.69 -0.73
CA ILE A 416 -10.56 20.08 -0.66
C ILE A 416 -9.58 20.24 0.50
N ASP A 417 -8.37 20.74 0.18
CA ASP A 417 -7.32 21.01 1.15
C ASP A 417 -7.16 22.52 1.35
N GLY A 418 -6.64 22.90 2.52
CA GLY A 418 -6.42 24.29 2.87
C GLY A 418 -5.62 24.48 4.15
N TRP A 419 -5.56 25.73 4.60
CA TRP A 419 -4.80 26.16 5.76
C TRP A 419 -5.69 26.96 6.72
N PHE A 420 -5.52 26.72 8.00
CA PHE A 420 -6.02 27.57 9.07
C PHE A 420 -4.87 28.38 9.68
N LEU A 421 -5.04 29.70 9.73
CA LEU A 421 -4.08 30.66 10.27
C LEU A 421 -4.65 31.35 11.51
N PRO A 422 -3.99 31.23 12.67
CA PRO A 422 -4.37 31.97 13.87
C PRO A 422 -4.25 33.51 13.67
N PRO A 423 -4.86 34.33 14.53
CA PRO A 423 -4.97 35.79 14.35
C PRO A 423 -3.63 36.55 14.32
N SER A 424 -2.53 35.90 14.72
CA SER A 424 -1.18 36.47 14.74
C SER A 424 -0.48 36.45 13.37
N ALA A 425 -1.09 35.87 12.32
CA ALA A 425 -0.48 35.76 10.99
C ALA A 425 -0.76 37.00 10.11
N PRO A 426 0.27 37.59 9.45
CA PRO A 426 0.14 38.82 8.67
C PRO A 426 -0.42 38.53 7.27
N ILE A 427 -1.74 38.48 7.11
CA ILE A 427 -2.37 38.51 5.78
C ILE A 427 -3.33 39.70 5.72
N SER A 428 -2.94 40.73 4.97
CA SER A 428 -3.81 41.87 4.69
C SER A 428 -4.88 41.44 3.67
N SER A 429 -6.12 41.33 4.12
CA SER A 429 -7.28 41.10 3.24
C SER A 429 -8.43 42.02 3.65
N SER A 430 -9.28 42.42 2.70
CA SER A 430 -10.48 43.23 2.93
C SER A 430 -11.43 42.58 3.96
N GLU A 431 -12.20 43.39 4.71
CA GLU A 431 -13.11 42.90 5.77
C GLU A 431 -14.23 41.94 5.26
N ASN A 432 -14.52 41.93 3.96
CA ASN A 432 -15.64 41.18 3.37
C ASN A 432 -15.30 39.81 2.77
N ASN A 433 -14.06 39.30 2.90
CA ASN A 433 -13.69 38.04 2.26
C ASN A 433 -14.11 36.81 3.09
N PHE A 434 -14.63 35.78 2.42
CA PHE A 434 -14.96 34.50 3.02
C PHE A 434 -13.69 33.81 3.55
N GLY A 435 -13.79 33.23 4.75
CA GLY A 435 -12.69 32.54 5.42
C GLY A 435 -12.23 33.23 6.71
N LYS A 436 -12.60 34.50 6.94
CA LYS A 436 -12.35 35.17 8.24
C LYS A 436 -13.31 34.66 9.31
N THR A 437 -12.75 34.26 10.44
CA THR A 437 -13.47 33.80 11.64
C THR A 437 -13.00 34.62 12.85
N GLU A 438 -13.71 34.51 13.97
CA GLU A 438 -13.27 35.17 15.22
C GLU A 438 -11.92 34.59 15.69
N SER A 439 -11.67 33.31 15.39
CA SER A 439 -10.50 32.57 15.82
C SER A 439 -9.32 32.59 14.85
N GLY A 440 -9.46 33.17 13.65
CA GLY A 440 -8.40 33.19 12.63
C GLY A 440 -8.92 33.20 11.18
N THR A 441 -8.08 32.84 10.23
CA THR A 441 -8.40 32.83 8.79
C THR A 441 -8.28 31.44 8.19
N VAL A 442 -9.31 31.00 7.47
CA VAL A 442 -9.36 29.78 6.66
C VAL A 442 -9.05 30.13 5.22
N ILE A 443 -8.12 29.41 4.62
CA ILE A 443 -7.66 29.58 3.23
C ILE A 443 -7.76 28.23 2.53
N PHE A 444 -8.36 28.19 1.34
CA PHE A 444 -8.40 26.99 0.51
C PHE A 444 -7.29 27.05 -0.54
N THR A 445 -6.58 25.94 -0.77
CA THR A 445 -5.41 25.93 -1.66
C THR A 445 -5.50 24.89 -2.77
N ASP A 446 -5.87 23.66 -2.44
CA ASP A 446 -5.82 22.55 -3.41
C ASP A 446 -7.19 21.86 -3.49
N ILE A 447 -7.69 21.72 -4.72
CA ILE A 447 -8.94 21.05 -5.05
C ILE A 447 -8.59 19.78 -5.81
N ASN A 448 -8.71 18.64 -5.15
CA ASN A 448 -8.42 17.34 -5.74
C ASN A 448 -9.72 16.69 -6.17
N LEU A 449 -9.85 16.47 -7.47
CA LEU A 449 -11.08 16.01 -8.13
C LEU A 449 -11.26 14.50 -7.99
N ILE A 450 -10.14 13.77 -7.81
CA ILE A 450 -10.12 12.36 -7.49
C ILE A 450 -9.35 12.23 -6.18
N SER A 451 -10.06 12.03 -5.07
CA SER A 451 -9.42 11.77 -3.79
C SER A 451 -8.64 10.45 -3.86
N GLY A 452 -7.46 10.38 -3.24
CA GLY A 452 -6.73 9.13 -3.05
C GLY A 452 -7.61 8.08 -2.36
N MET A 453 -7.57 6.83 -2.83
CA MET A 453 -8.40 5.74 -2.31
C MET A 453 -7.58 4.58 -1.75
N GLU A 454 -6.39 4.85 -1.23
CA GLU A 454 -5.69 3.88 -0.38
C GLU A 454 -6.50 3.58 0.89
N GLN A 455 -6.35 2.39 1.49
CA GLN A 455 -7.13 1.95 2.66
C GLN A 455 -7.11 2.92 3.86
N THR A 456 -6.05 3.70 4.01
CA THR A 456 -5.91 4.70 5.08
C THR A 456 -6.11 6.14 4.58
N SER A 457 -6.66 6.36 3.39
CA SER A 457 -6.84 7.71 2.84
C SER A 457 -7.88 8.54 3.61
N PHE A 458 -7.82 9.86 3.46
CA PHE A 458 -8.78 10.77 4.09
C PHE A 458 -10.25 10.49 3.72
N LEU A 459 -10.52 9.97 2.53
CA LEU A 459 -11.88 9.56 2.12
C LEU A 459 -12.45 8.55 3.12
N PHE A 460 -11.72 7.46 3.39
CA PHE A 460 -12.19 6.41 4.29
C PHE A 460 -12.06 6.77 5.76
N GLN A 461 -11.03 7.53 6.14
CA GLN A 461 -10.89 8.01 7.51
C GLN A 461 -12.08 8.90 7.92
N GLN A 462 -12.44 9.89 7.08
CA GLN A 462 -13.55 10.80 7.38
C GLN A 462 -14.90 10.09 7.25
N ALA A 463 -15.10 9.26 6.22
CA ALA A 463 -16.33 8.49 6.02
C ALA A 463 -16.62 7.52 7.17
N SER A 464 -15.60 6.82 7.68
CA SER A 464 -15.77 5.89 8.81
C SER A 464 -16.16 6.56 10.12
N LYS A 465 -15.79 7.84 10.32
CA LYS A 465 -16.25 8.61 11.49
C LYS A 465 -17.74 8.93 11.43
N VAL A 466 -18.31 8.98 10.23
CA VAL A 466 -19.74 9.23 9.98
C VAL A 466 -20.44 7.97 9.48
N GLY A 467 -20.03 6.79 9.96
CA GLY A 467 -20.83 5.58 9.82
C GLY A 467 -20.68 4.80 8.51
N PHE A 468 -19.81 5.22 7.59
CA PHE A 468 -19.56 4.51 6.33
C PHE A 468 -18.34 3.58 6.40
N SER A 469 -18.50 2.31 6.00
CA SER A 469 -17.36 1.48 5.61
C SER A 469 -16.83 1.87 4.22
N HIS A 470 -15.65 1.34 3.86
CA HIS A 470 -15.08 1.47 2.51
C HIS A 470 -16.06 1.04 1.41
N ALA A 471 -16.69 -0.12 1.61
CA ALA A 471 -17.63 -0.72 0.66
C ALA A 471 -18.88 0.14 0.46
N ASN A 472 -19.42 0.73 1.54
CA ASN A 472 -20.63 1.54 1.50
C ASN A 472 -20.38 2.91 0.86
N ILE A 473 -19.29 3.60 1.23
CA ILE A 473 -18.98 4.90 0.64
C ILE A 473 -18.71 4.81 -0.86
N LEU A 474 -17.97 3.80 -1.33
CA LEU A 474 -17.69 3.63 -2.75
C LEU A 474 -18.95 3.27 -3.55
N ARG A 475 -19.81 2.38 -3.01
CA ARG A 475 -21.10 2.07 -3.64
C ARG A 475 -22.01 3.29 -3.71
N THR A 476 -22.04 4.09 -2.65
CA THR A 476 -22.79 5.35 -2.59
C THR A 476 -22.35 6.31 -3.69
N ILE A 477 -21.03 6.49 -3.88
CA ILE A 477 -20.47 7.32 -4.95
C ILE A 477 -20.87 6.79 -6.35
N ILE A 478 -20.78 5.48 -6.58
CA ILE A 478 -21.15 4.86 -7.87
C ILE A 478 -22.65 5.02 -8.14
N GLN A 479 -23.50 4.75 -7.15
CA GLN A 479 -24.96 4.85 -7.28
C GLN A 479 -25.42 6.29 -7.52
N HIS A 480 -24.80 7.25 -6.84
CA HIS A 480 -25.02 8.67 -7.10
C HIS A 480 -24.64 9.03 -8.53
N ALA A 481 -23.44 8.63 -9.00
CA ALA A 481 -23.00 8.88 -10.36
C ALA A 481 -23.98 8.30 -11.40
N CYS A 482 -24.54 7.10 -11.15
CA CYS A 482 -25.56 6.50 -12.02
C CYS A 482 -26.83 7.36 -12.16
N LEU A 483 -27.20 8.19 -11.18
CA LEU A 483 -28.37 9.08 -11.28
C LEU A 483 -28.20 10.15 -12.35
N ARG A 484 -26.96 10.52 -12.69
CA ARG A 484 -26.66 11.54 -13.72
C ARG A 484 -26.92 11.04 -15.14
N PHE A 485 -27.03 9.72 -15.32
CA PHE A 485 -27.10 9.09 -16.64
C PHE A 485 -28.39 8.26 -16.79
N PRO A 486 -29.36 8.70 -17.61
CA PRO A 486 -30.63 7.99 -17.78
C PRO A 486 -30.51 6.54 -18.25
N SER A 487 -29.43 6.19 -18.96
CA SER A 487 -29.14 4.83 -19.44
C SER A 487 -28.89 3.83 -18.32
N VAL A 488 -28.39 4.29 -17.16
CA VAL A 488 -28.03 3.45 -16.00
C VAL A 488 -28.83 3.78 -14.74
N ALA A 489 -29.63 4.85 -14.74
CA ALA A 489 -30.51 5.21 -13.63
C ALA A 489 -31.49 4.08 -13.22
N SER A 490 -31.81 3.14 -14.13
CA SER A 490 -32.69 2.01 -13.83
C SER A 490 -32.14 1.03 -12.78
N TYR A 491 -30.81 0.98 -12.58
CA TYR A 491 -30.17 0.16 -11.54
C TYR A 491 -30.45 0.69 -10.12
N ASN A 492 -30.84 1.96 -9.99
CA ASN A 492 -31.10 2.61 -8.68
C ASN A 492 -32.47 2.24 -8.07
N ASN A 493 -33.31 1.46 -8.78
CA ASN A 493 -34.58 0.96 -8.27
C ASN A 493 -34.45 -0.38 -7.54
N VAL A 494 -33.28 -1.02 -7.58
CA VAL A 494 -33.01 -2.25 -6.87
C VAL A 494 -32.14 -1.90 -5.66
N PRO A 495 -32.63 -2.11 -4.41
CA PRO A 495 -31.79 -1.95 -3.23
C PRO A 495 -30.59 -2.89 -3.36
N SER A 496 -29.38 -2.33 -3.46
CA SER A 496 -28.16 -3.11 -3.33
C SER A 496 -28.11 -3.64 -1.89
N PRO A 497 -28.09 -4.96 -1.66
CA PRO A 497 -27.83 -5.46 -0.33
C PRO A 497 -26.40 -5.04 0.04
N LEU A 498 -26.26 -4.09 0.98
CA LEU A 498 -24.94 -3.76 1.55
C LEU A 498 -24.22 -5.06 1.92
N PRO A 499 -22.96 -5.26 1.51
CA PRO A 499 -22.10 -6.20 2.21
C PRO A 499 -22.04 -5.68 3.65
N LYS A 500 -22.63 -6.40 4.60
CA LYS A 500 -22.77 -5.94 5.98
C LYS A 500 -21.39 -5.97 6.66
N PRO A 501 -20.71 -4.85 6.93
CA PRO A 501 -19.63 -4.86 7.90
C PRO A 501 -20.29 -4.88 9.29
N ARG A 502 -19.96 -5.91 10.05
CA ARG A 502 -20.53 -6.15 11.38
C ARG A 502 -19.47 -5.77 12.40
N THR A 503 -19.67 -4.66 13.11
CA THR A 503 -18.88 -4.36 14.30
C THR A 503 -19.58 -4.82 15.58
N SER A 504 -18.72 -4.96 16.58
CA SER A 504 -18.86 -5.70 17.82
C SER A 504 -19.87 -5.10 18.80
N ARG A 505 -20.97 -5.82 19.04
CA ARG A 505 -21.63 -5.72 20.36
C ARG A 505 -20.81 -6.52 21.37
N LEU A 506 -19.87 -5.89 22.07
CA LEU A 506 -19.54 -6.34 23.43
C LEU A 506 -20.79 -6.09 24.31
N PRO A 507 -21.19 -7.05 25.16
CA PRO A 507 -22.47 -6.99 25.85
C PRO A 507 -22.48 -5.90 26.93
N GLN A 508 -23.06 -4.74 26.62
CA GLN A 508 -23.68 -3.91 27.65
C GLN A 508 -25.04 -4.52 27.98
N LEU A 509 -25.27 -4.79 29.27
CA LEU A 509 -26.56 -5.20 29.78
C LEU A 509 -27.63 -4.16 29.39
N THR A 510 -28.86 -4.66 29.18
CA THR A 510 -30.10 -3.93 28.92
C THR A 510 -30.27 -3.29 27.54
N GLU A 511 -30.71 -4.07 26.55
CA GLU A 511 -32.09 -4.02 25.97
C GLU A 511 -32.22 -4.97 24.76
N VAL A 512 -33.43 -5.50 24.56
CA VAL A 512 -33.74 -6.75 23.86
C VAL A 512 -33.89 -6.55 22.34
N PHE A 513 -32.89 -6.99 21.58
CA PHE A 513 -33.03 -7.41 20.17
C PHE A 513 -32.41 -8.82 20.01
N PRO A 514 -32.95 -9.68 19.12
CA PRO A 514 -32.57 -11.09 19.07
C PRO A 514 -31.10 -11.27 18.70
N LYS A 515 -30.31 -11.80 19.62
CA LYS A 515 -28.91 -12.19 19.44
C LYS A 515 -28.82 -13.28 18.35
N ARG A 516 -28.02 -13.07 17.30
CA ARG A 516 -27.48 -14.20 16.52
C ARG A 516 -26.33 -14.79 17.32
N GLN A 517 -26.53 -15.98 17.89
CA GLN A 517 -25.58 -16.64 18.79
C GLN A 517 -24.44 -17.41 18.08
N ASP A 518 -24.36 -17.38 16.73
CA ASP A 518 -23.56 -18.35 15.98
C ASP A 518 -22.37 -17.79 15.16
N ALA A 519 -22.04 -16.49 15.24
CA ALA A 519 -20.89 -15.95 14.49
C ALA A 519 -19.57 -16.20 15.23
N ARG A 520 -18.58 -16.79 14.54
CA ARG A 520 -17.25 -17.07 15.10
C ARG A 520 -16.51 -15.76 15.37
N LYS A 521 -16.08 -15.57 16.62
CA LYS A 521 -15.32 -14.38 17.02
C LYS A 521 -13.85 -14.51 16.61
N VAL A 522 -13.29 -13.43 16.05
CA VAL A 522 -11.91 -13.38 15.60
C VAL A 522 -11.28 -12.09 16.11
N TYR A 523 -10.12 -12.18 16.76
CA TYR A 523 -9.35 -11.00 17.13
C TYR A 523 -8.09 -10.91 16.30
N VAL A 524 -7.87 -9.78 15.62
CA VAL A 524 -6.63 -9.54 14.86
C VAL A 524 -5.73 -8.64 15.70
N ILE A 525 -4.65 -9.19 16.24
CA ILE A 525 -3.72 -8.44 17.09
C ILE A 525 -2.50 -7.98 16.30
N PHE A 526 -2.13 -6.71 16.45
CA PHE A 526 -0.99 -6.08 15.77
C PHE A 526 -0.31 -5.03 16.66
N GLY A 527 0.88 -4.56 16.25
CA GLY A 527 1.65 -3.52 16.95
C GLY A 527 2.78 -4.10 17.79
N GLY A 528 3.00 -3.56 18.99
CA GLY A 528 4.08 -3.96 19.90
C GLY A 528 5.27 -3.00 19.94
N ASP A 529 6.36 -3.44 20.58
CA ASP A 529 7.55 -2.62 20.87
C ASP A 529 8.65 -2.68 19.80
N THR A 530 8.42 -3.43 18.74
CA THR A 530 9.45 -3.68 17.72
C THR A 530 9.58 -2.49 16.76
N SER A 531 10.73 -2.41 16.08
CA SER A 531 10.90 -1.54 14.89
C SER A 531 9.84 -1.83 13.82
N GLU A 532 9.28 -3.03 13.87
CA GLU A 532 8.39 -3.63 12.89
C GLU A 532 6.89 -3.33 13.07
N ARG A 533 6.54 -2.62 14.15
CA ARG A 533 5.15 -2.38 14.56
C ARG A 533 4.28 -1.71 13.49
N GLN A 534 4.88 -0.91 12.59
CA GLN A 534 4.14 -0.26 11.49
C GLN A 534 3.70 -1.26 10.42
N VAL A 535 4.56 -2.21 10.06
CA VAL A 535 4.20 -3.27 9.12
C VAL A 535 3.19 -4.23 9.76
N SER A 536 3.31 -4.47 11.07
CA SER A 536 2.29 -5.21 11.83
C SER A 536 0.92 -4.52 11.78
N LEU A 537 0.86 -3.19 11.92
CA LEU A 537 -0.37 -2.42 11.73
C LEU A 537 -0.93 -2.60 10.31
N MET A 538 -0.12 -2.40 9.27
CA MET A 538 -0.57 -2.59 7.87
C MET A 538 -1.08 -4.01 7.61
N SER A 539 -0.37 -5.02 8.14
CA SER A 539 -0.75 -6.43 8.04
C SER A 539 -2.06 -6.71 8.76
N GLY A 540 -2.20 -6.19 9.98
CA GLY A 540 -3.41 -6.33 10.78
C GLY A 540 -4.62 -5.67 10.13
N THR A 541 -4.46 -4.47 9.58
CA THR A 541 -5.51 -3.77 8.83
C THR A 541 -5.93 -4.55 7.59
N ASN A 542 -4.97 -5.07 6.81
CA ASN A 542 -5.26 -5.84 5.60
C ASN A 542 -6.00 -7.16 5.91
N VAL A 543 -5.54 -7.90 6.92
CA VAL A 543 -6.21 -9.13 7.40
C VAL A 543 -7.63 -8.82 7.87
N TRP A 544 -7.79 -7.77 8.69
CA TRP A 544 -9.08 -7.38 9.23
C TRP A 544 -10.08 -6.99 8.13
N LEU A 545 -9.67 -6.17 7.15
CA LEU A 545 -10.54 -5.79 6.02
C LEU A 545 -10.96 -7.00 5.18
N ASN A 546 -10.03 -7.90 4.85
CA ASN A 546 -10.33 -9.09 4.05
C ASN A 546 -11.28 -10.07 4.77
N LEU A 547 -11.12 -10.24 6.09
CA LEU A 547 -11.99 -11.12 6.86
C LEU A 547 -13.40 -10.51 7.07
N GLN A 548 -13.59 -9.20 6.93
CA GLN A 548 -14.93 -8.60 6.98
C GLN A 548 -15.85 -9.00 5.81
N ALA A 549 -15.32 -9.61 4.74
CA ALA A 549 -16.11 -10.12 3.62
C ALA A 549 -17.02 -11.31 3.99
N PHE A 550 -16.85 -11.92 5.17
CA PHE A 550 -17.53 -13.15 5.56
C PHE A 550 -18.61 -12.91 6.62
N ASP A 551 -19.83 -13.33 6.33
CA ASP A 551 -21.00 -13.17 7.21
C ASP A 551 -21.01 -14.07 8.46
N ASP A 552 -20.17 -15.10 8.52
CA ASP A 552 -20.13 -16.10 9.60
C ASP A 552 -19.06 -15.78 10.66
N ILE A 553 -18.28 -14.72 10.47
CA ILE A 553 -17.25 -14.26 11.42
C ILE A 553 -17.50 -12.83 11.87
N GLU A 554 -17.05 -12.53 13.08
CA GLU A 554 -17.01 -11.17 13.63
C GLU A 554 -15.58 -10.86 14.04
N VAL A 555 -14.98 -9.88 13.36
CA VAL A 555 -13.54 -9.62 13.43
C VAL A 555 -13.30 -8.30 14.18
N THR A 556 -12.53 -8.35 15.27
CA THR A 556 -12.16 -7.16 16.04
C THR A 556 -10.65 -6.91 15.95
N PRO A 557 -10.22 -5.76 15.41
CA PRO A 557 -8.82 -5.37 15.39
C PRO A 557 -8.36 -4.92 16.78
N CYS A 558 -7.16 -5.31 17.17
CA CYS A 558 -6.59 -5.11 18.50
C CYS A 558 -5.15 -4.57 18.42
N LEU A 559 -4.90 -3.38 18.95
CA LEU A 559 -3.55 -2.82 19.06
C LEU A 559 -2.89 -3.27 20.36
N LEU A 560 -1.76 -3.98 20.25
CA LEU A 560 -0.81 -4.14 21.35
C LEU A 560 0.01 -2.86 21.49
N ALA A 561 -0.25 -2.08 22.55
CA ALA A 561 0.37 -0.79 22.75
C ALA A 561 1.87 -0.92 23.12
N PRO A 562 2.72 0.02 22.68
CA PRO A 562 4.12 0.10 23.11
C PRO A 562 4.23 0.36 24.62
N THR A 563 5.29 -0.16 25.24
CA THR A 563 5.60 -0.06 26.67
C THR A 563 6.10 1.33 27.10
N ASN A 564 6.73 2.08 26.21
CA ASN A 564 7.42 3.34 26.55
C ASN A 564 6.56 4.62 26.49
N SER A 565 5.28 4.56 26.15
CA SER A 565 4.51 5.78 25.85
C SER A 565 3.78 6.43 27.03
N TYR A 566 3.53 5.73 28.16
CA TYR A 566 2.73 6.32 29.27
C TYR A 566 3.04 5.81 30.68
N SER A 567 4.28 5.38 30.96
CA SER A 567 4.71 5.18 32.36
C SER A 567 4.92 6.55 33.01
N SER A 568 3.92 7.05 33.73
CA SER A 568 4.15 8.15 34.66
C SER A 568 5.31 7.74 35.58
N LYS A 569 6.36 8.56 35.62
CA LYS A 569 7.40 8.47 36.65
C LYS A 569 6.76 8.90 37.97
N THR A 570 5.83 8.12 38.50
CA THR A 570 5.53 8.14 39.92
C THR A 570 6.45 7.10 40.56
N ALA A 571 7.29 7.62 41.44
CA ALA A 571 8.31 6.87 42.15
C ALA A 571 7.70 5.75 43.00
N SER A 572 8.53 4.73 43.23
CA SER A 572 8.32 3.56 44.11
C SER A 572 7.29 2.53 43.66
N ASP A 573 7.68 1.67 42.72
CA ASP A 573 7.46 0.22 42.85
C ASP A 573 8.38 -0.53 41.88
N ASN A 574 9.55 -0.95 42.39
CA ASN A 574 10.43 -1.92 41.74
C ASN A 574 9.80 -3.33 41.83
N LYS A 575 8.70 -3.56 41.13
CA LYS A 575 8.21 -4.89 40.77
C LYS A 575 8.21 -5.01 39.26
N GLU A 576 8.95 -5.99 38.76
CA GLU A 576 9.05 -6.38 37.35
C GLU A 576 7.67 -6.33 36.66
N THR A 577 7.49 -5.37 35.75
CA THR A 577 6.29 -5.28 34.90
C THR A 577 6.37 -6.34 33.81
N GLY A 578 5.91 -7.56 34.13
CA GLY A 578 5.90 -8.69 33.21
C GLY A 578 5.04 -8.44 31.95
N VAL A 579 5.33 -9.16 30.85
CA VAL A 579 4.63 -9.08 29.54
C VAL A 579 3.09 -9.07 29.68
N SER A 580 2.55 -9.75 30.68
CA SER A 580 1.12 -9.80 31.00
C SER A 580 0.48 -8.45 31.36
N SER A 581 1.24 -7.44 31.77
CA SER A 581 0.74 -6.09 32.10
C SER A 581 0.71 -5.14 30.92
N ARG A 582 1.13 -5.57 29.72
CA ARG A 582 1.06 -4.77 28.50
C ARG A 582 -0.38 -4.40 28.19
N THR A 583 -0.59 -3.24 27.56
CA THR A 583 -1.93 -2.77 27.21
C THR A 583 -2.34 -3.27 25.83
N VAL A 584 -3.56 -3.77 25.71
CA VAL A 584 -4.22 -4.09 24.44
C VAL A 584 -5.45 -3.22 24.29
N TRP A 585 -5.60 -2.59 23.13
CA TRP A 585 -6.78 -1.80 22.77
C TRP A 585 -7.60 -2.54 21.72
N SER A 586 -8.86 -2.84 22.00
CA SER A 586 -9.81 -3.25 20.96
C SER A 586 -10.30 -2.00 20.24
N LEU A 587 -10.20 -2.00 18.91
CA LEU A 587 -10.36 -0.81 18.09
C LEU A 587 -11.68 -0.81 17.31
N PRO A 588 -12.41 0.30 17.29
CA PRO A 588 -13.49 0.51 16.32
C PRO A 588 -12.91 0.80 14.92
N TYR A 589 -13.73 0.61 13.90
CA TYR A 589 -13.35 0.73 12.48
C TYR A 589 -12.55 2.02 12.18
N SER A 590 -13.01 3.17 12.67
CA SER A 590 -12.43 4.47 12.37
C SER A 590 -11.05 4.76 12.98
N LEU A 591 -10.63 3.97 13.98
CA LEU A 591 -9.34 4.15 14.66
C LEU A 591 -8.22 3.29 14.08
N VAL A 592 -8.57 2.24 13.32
CA VAL A 592 -7.59 1.34 12.68
C VAL A 592 -6.96 1.98 11.44
N LEU A 593 -7.70 2.88 10.78
CA LEU A 593 -7.31 3.52 9.51
C LEU A 593 -6.28 4.63 9.74
N ARG A 594 -5.08 4.27 10.18
CA ARG A 594 -3.96 5.18 10.46
C ARG A 594 -2.68 4.61 9.88
N HIS A 595 -1.69 5.48 9.64
CA HIS A 595 -0.43 5.05 9.04
C HIS A 595 0.54 4.51 10.10
N THR A 596 0.41 4.95 11.35
CA THR A 596 1.32 4.54 12.43
C THR A 596 0.61 4.02 13.67
N THR A 597 1.25 3.10 14.41
CA THR A 597 0.74 2.58 15.68
C THR A 597 0.57 3.65 16.75
N GLU A 598 1.38 4.70 16.69
CA GLU A 598 1.35 5.86 17.55
C GLU A 598 0.09 6.70 17.27
N GLU A 599 -0.22 6.96 15.99
CA GLU A 599 -1.48 7.61 15.61
C GLU A 599 -2.71 6.82 16.10
N VAL A 600 -2.70 5.48 15.97
CA VAL A 600 -3.79 4.65 16.49
C VAL A 600 -3.92 4.81 18.00
N LEU A 601 -2.80 4.77 18.72
CA LEU A 601 -2.78 4.91 20.18
C LEU A 601 -3.27 6.29 20.62
N ASP A 602 -2.78 7.36 20.00
CA ASP A 602 -3.20 8.73 20.31
C ASP A 602 -4.69 8.91 20.02
N ALA A 603 -5.18 8.38 18.90
CA ALA A 603 -6.61 8.42 18.58
C ALA A 603 -7.46 7.59 19.55
N CYS A 604 -6.93 6.50 20.12
CA CYS A 604 -7.60 5.78 21.21
C CYS A 604 -7.71 6.62 22.47
N ILE A 605 -6.62 7.30 22.85
CA ILE A 605 -6.58 8.16 24.03
C ILE A 605 -7.57 9.31 23.86
N GLU A 606 -7.54 10.00 22.72
CA GLU A 606 -8.49 11.08 22.39
C GLU A 606 -9.94 10.60 22.42
N ALA A 607 -10.23 9.41 21.88
CA ALA A 607 -11.58 8.85 21.88
C ALA A 607 -12.09 8.46 23.28
N THR A 608 -11.19 8.30 24.26
CA THR A 608 -11.54 8.05 25.66
C THR A 608 -11.59 9.30 26.53
N GLU A 609 -11.06 10.44 26.05
CA GLU A 609 -11.12 11.71 26.79
C GLU A 609 -12.57 12.26 26.75
N PRO A 610 -13.22 12.48 27.91
CA PRO A 610 -14.65 12.80 27.96
C PRO A 610 -15.07 14.04 27.15
N THR A 611 -14.27 15.11 27.20
CA THR A 611 -14.59 16.40 26.56
C THR A 611 -14.52 16.26 25.04
N ARG A 612 -13.45 15.63 24.54
CA ARG A 612 -13.18 15.37 23.14
C ARG A 612 -14.20 14.39 22.57
N ALA A 613 -14.49 13.31 23.29
CA ALA A 613 -15.51 12.34 22.88
C ALA A 613 -16.90 12.99 22.73
N ALA A 614 -17.28 13.89 23.64
CA ALA A 614 -18.54 14.62 23.55
C ALA A 614 -18.58 15.55 22.32
N LEU A 615 -17.51 16.33 22.10
CA LEU A 615 -17.37 17.20 20.92
C LEU A 615 -17.42 16.41 19.61
N THR A 616 -16.70 15.30 19.52
CA THR A 616 -16.69 14.42 18.35
C THR A 616 -18.08 13.85 18.09
N SER A 617 -18.79 13.40 19.12
CA SER A 617 -20.15 12.87 18.98
C SER A 617 -21.13 13.95 18.50
N GLN A 618 -21.04 15.18 19.02
CA GLN A 618 -21.85 16.30 18.58
C GLN A 618 -21.63 16.63 17.09
N LEU A 619 -20.37 16.80 16.68
CA LEU A 619 -20.02 17.10 15.28
C LEU A 619 -20.42 15.96 14.34
N ARG A 620 -20.20 14.70 14.77
CA ARG A 620 -20.61 13.51 14.02
C ARG A 620 -22.11 13.48 13.80
N ASN A 621 -22.91 13.67 14.84
CA ASN A 621 -24.37 13.64 14.73
C ASN A 621 -24.88 14.72 13.77
N GLN A 622 -24.29 15.92 13.81
CA GLN A 622 -24.62 16.97 12.85
C GLN A 622 -24.38 16.53 11.39
N VAL A 623 -23.21 15.96 11.08
CA VAL A 623 -22.93 15.46 9.71
C VAL A 623 -23.86 14.31 9.35
N MET A 624 -24.11 13.38 10.27
CA MET A 624 -25.00 12.25 10.04
C MET A 624 -26.43 12.70 9.72
N ASP A 625 -26.94 13.74 10.41
CA ASP A 625 -28.27 14.29 10.15
C ASP A 625 -28.34 14.94 8.75
N GLU A 626 -27.31 15.70 8.34
CA GLU A 626 -27.19 16.27 7.00
C GLU A 626 -27.16 15.18 5.91
N LEU A 627 -26.35 14.13 6.12
CA LEU A 627 -26.28 12.99 5.22
C LEU A 627 -27.63 12.26 5.12
N MET A 628 -28.27 11.97 6.26
CA MET A 628 -29.58 11.32 6.28
C MET A 628 -30.64 12.15 5.57
N GLU A 629 -30.63 13.48 5.73
CA GLU A 629 -31.55 14.36 5.01
C GLU A 629 -31.33 14.29 3.49
N GLY A 630 -30.08 14.30 3.03
CA GLY A 630 -29.75 14.12 1.61
C GLY A 630 -30.19 12.76 1.07
N PHE A 631 -29.98 11.68 1.83
CA PHE A 631 -30.36 10.32 1.42
C PHE A 631 -31.85 10.01 1.48
N LYS A 632 -32.70 10.82 2.14
CA LYS A 632 -34.16 10.60 2.17
C LYS A 632 -34.79 10.53 0.77
N GLN A 633 -34.16 11.16 -0.21
CA GLN A 633 -34.64 11.19 -1.60
C GLN A 633 -34.18 9.95 -2.40
N HIS A 634 -33.31 9.12 -1.83
CA HIS A 634 -32.58 8.05 -2.53
C HIS A 634 -32.99 6.67 -2.00
N ASN A 635 -33.90 5.98 -2.69
CA ASN A 635 -34.42 4.67 -2.28
C ASN A 635 -33.39 3.53 -2.30
N TRP A 636 -32.25 3.72 -2.96
CA TRP A 636 -31.16 2.74 -3.04
C TRP A 636 -30.27 2.72 -1.79
N PHE A 637 -30.25 3.81 -1.00
CA PHE A 637 -29.44 3.90 0.20
C PHE A 637 -30.11 3.13 1.34
N THR A 638 -29.44 2.10 1.84
CA THR A 638 -29.99 1.19 2.87
C THR A 638 -29.52 1.52 4.29
N GLY A 639 -28.72 2.58 4.45
CA GLY A 639 -28.26 3.10 5.73
C GLY A 639 -26.75 3.04 5.94
N PHE A 640 -26.33 3.54 7.09
CA PHE A 640 -24.96 3.42 7.57
C PHE A 640 -24.68 2.04 8.13
N ASP A 641 -23.43 1.62 7.98
CA ASP A 641 -23.01 0.25 8.22
C ASP A 641 -21.94 0.13 9.31
N LEU A 642 -21.55 1.27 9.92
CA LEU A 642 -20.70 1.32 11.11
C LEU A 642 -21.38 2.04 12.29
N SER A 643 -21.22 1.47 13.49
CA SER A 643 -21.64 2.07 14.76
C SER A 643 -20.59 3.00 15.35
N ASP A 644 -21.04 3.93 16.20
CA ASP A 644 -20.17 4.78 17.03
C ASP A 644 -19.70 3.99 18.27
N GLU A 645 -18.70 3.14 18.10
CA GLU A 645 -18.10 2.35 19.16
C GLU A 645 -16.86 3.03 19.75
N ARG A 646 -16.72 2.97 21.08
CA ARG A 646 -15.51 3.45 21.78
C ARG A 646 -14.46 2.35 21.87
N PRO A 647 -13.16 2.69 21.79
CA PRO A 647 -12.10 1.72 22.00
C PRO A 647 -12.10 1.19 23.43
N VAL A 648 -11.76 -0.09 23.60
CA VAL A 648 -11.72 -0.77 24.91
C VAL A 648 -10.28 -1.05 25.30
N LYS A 649 -9.86 -0.57 26.47
CA LYS A 649 -8.51 -0.76 27.01
C LYS A 649 -8.48 -1.93 28.01
N LEU A 650 -7.63 -2.92 27.76
CA LEU A 650 -7.41 -4.08 28.63
C LEU A 650 -5.92 -4.31 28.85
N THR A 651 -5.56 -4.99 29.94
CA THR A 651 -4.23 -5.63 30.02
C THR A 651 -4.19 -6.86 29.12
N LEU A 652 -3.01 -7.26 28.62
CA LEU A 652 -2.84 -8.44 27.77
C LEU A 652 -3.42 -9.69 28.45
N LYS A 653 -3.22 -9.85 29.76
CA LYS A 653 -3.81 -10.94 30.54
C LYS A 653 -5.34 -10.89 30.56
N GLN A 654 -5.95 -9.72 30.73
CA GLN A 654 -7.40 -9.56 30.69
C GLN A 654 -7.95 -9.82 29.30
N TRP A 655 -7.25 -9.37 28.26
CA TRP A 655 -7.64 -9.56 26.87
C TRP A 655 -7.59 -11.04 26.45
N VAL A 656 -6.54 -11.79 26.83
CA VAL A 656 -6.48 -13.24 26.57
C VAL A 656 -7.63 -13.97 27.27
N LYS A 657 -7.95 -13.60 28.52
CA LYS A 657 -9.12 -14.16 29.22
C LYS A 657 -10.44 -13.83 28.52
N LEU A 658 -10.60 -12.60 28.04
CA LEU A 658 -11.76 -12.21 27.25
C LEU A 658 -11.85 -13.07 25.97
N ALA A 659 -10.75 -13.23 25.24
CA ALA A 659 -10.70 -14.05 24.02
C ALA A 659 -11.15 -15.50 24.29
N LYS A 660 -10.73 -16.08 25.42
CA LYS A 660 -11.20 -17.40 25.88
C LYS A 660 -12.71 -17.40 26.20
N GLU A 661 -13.18 -16.44 26.98
CA GLU A 661 -14.59 -16.33 27.39
C GLU A 661 -15.54 -16.21 26.21
N VAL A 662 -15.13 -15.49 25.15
CA VAL A 662 -15.91 -15.35 23.92
C VAL A 662 -15.61 -16.41 22.86
N GLN A 663 -14.77 -17.41 23.19
CA GLN A 663 -14.32 -18.48 22.29
C GLN A 663 -13.76 -17.94 20.96
N ALA A 664 -12.99 -16.85 21.02
CA ALA A 664 -12.40 -16.23 19.86
C ALA A 664 -11.17 -16.99 19.35
N THR A 665 -10.93 -16.91 18.03
CA THR A 665 -9.63 -17.23 17.44
C THR A 665 -8.79 -15.97 17.28
N VAL A 666 -7.51 -16.03 17.64
CA VAL A 666 -6.59 -14.90 17.51
C VAL A 666 -5.78 -15.00 16.22
N PHE A 667 -5.92 -14.02 15.34
CA PHE A 667 -5.01 -13.82 14.23
C PHE A 667 -3.84 -12.95 14.71
N ILE A 668 -2.63 -13.50 14.74
CA ILE A 668 -1.42 -12.76 15.06
C ILE A 668 -0.91 -12.12 13.76
N ALA A 669 -1.04 -10.80 13.64
CA ALA A 669 -0.55 -10.10 12.47
C ALA A 669 0.97 -9.90 12.60
N GLY A 670 1.68 -10.60 11.70
CA GLY A 670 3.14 -10.63 11.62
C GLY A 670 3.77 -9.26 11.52
N SER A 671 4.99 -9.15 12.00
CA SER A 671 5.77 -7.92 11.96
C SER A 671 6.88 -8.04 10.91
N PHE A 672 7.35 -6.91 10.39
CA PHE A 672 8.55 -6.85 9.53
C PHE A 672 9.31 -5.55 9.73
N LEU A 673 10.65 -5.57 9.64
CA LEU A 673 11.52 -4.38 9.76
C LEU A 673 11.11 -3.25 8.81
N TYR A 674 10.97 -2.07 9.40
CA TYR A 674 10.92 -0.80 8.69
C TYR A 674 11.71 0.18 9.56
N HIS A 675 12.92 0.58 9.16
CA HIS A 675 13.63 1.64 9.86
C HIS A 675 14.21 2.73 8.96
N ASP A 676 13.41 3.10 7.97
CA ASP A 676 13.66 4.32 7.20
C ASP A 676 12.64 5.41 7.53
N LEU A 677 12.63 5.88 8.80
CA LEU A 677 12.04 7.19 9.16
C LEU A 677 12.48 7.84 10.49
N LEU A 678 13.45 7.28 11.21
CA LEU A 678 13.93 7.88 12.47
C LEU A 678 15.46 7.85 12.59
N ALA A 679 16.16 8.68 11.81
CA ALA A 679 17.55 9.03 12.11
C ALA A 679 18.03 10.28 11.35
N SER A 680 17.34 11.41 11.48
CA SER A 680 18.09 12.65 11.65
C SER A 680 17.60 13.26 12.96
N ASP A 681 18.51 13.39 13.94
CA ASP A 681 18.57 14.50 14.91
C ASP A 681 18.84 14.17 16.38
N TYR A 682 18.88 12.91 16.80
CA TYR A 682 19.19 12.59 18.19
C TYR A 682 20.56 11.93 18.34
N LEU A 683 21.61 12.76 18.41
CA LEU A 683 22.85 12.47 19.15
C LEU A 683 23.75 13.71 19.23
N ASN A 684 23.30 14.69 20.00
CA ASN A 684 24.21 15.47 20.83
C ASN A 684 23.53 15.67 22.18
N SER A 685 24.29 15.44 23.24
CA SER A 685 23.89 15.51 24.66
C SER A 685 23.22 14.26 25.23
N TYR A 686 24.01 13.24 25.58
CA TYR A 686 23.94 12.50 26.86
C TYR A 686 25.14 11.54 26.96
N VAL A 687 26.35 12.12 26.99
CA VAL A 687 27.52 11.48 27.61
C VAL A 687 27.72 12.20 28.93
N VAL A 688 28.05 11.43 29.98
CA VAL A 688 28.33 11.80 31.38
C VAL A 688 27.21 11.40 32.34
N LEU A 689 27.28 10.16 32.84
CA LEU A 689 27.41 9.85 34.28
C LEU A 689 27.30 8.33 34.48
N LEU A 690 28.44 7.68 34.76
CA LEU A 690 28.65 6.87 35.98
C LEU A 690 30.02 6.18 35.91
N ARG A 691 31.01 6.85 36.52
CA ARG A 691 32.25 6.26 37.01
C ARG A 691 32.07 6.06 38.51
N LEU A 692 32.61 4.94 39.02
CA LEU A 692 32.81 4.55 40.43
C LEU A 692 31.70 3.70 41.07
N ALA A 693 31.94 2.39 41.22
CA ALA A 693 32.44 1.84 42.49
C ALA A 693 32.87 0.37 42.31
N SER A 694 34.09 0.09 42.76
CA SER A 694 34.78 -1.20 42.79
C SER A 694 34.50 -1.94 44.10
N SER A 695 34.79 -3.25 44.13
CA SER A 695 34.66 -4.26 45.23
C SER A 695 33.32 -5.01 45.23
N GLY A 696 33.21 -6.34 45.36
CA GLY A 696 34.17 -7.43 45.60
C GLY A 696 33.41 -8.60 46.25
N VAL A 697 33.40 -9.77 45.61
CA VAL A 697 33.18 -11.13 46.15
C VAL A 697 31.77 -11.55 46.65
N ALA A 698 31.06 -12.42 45.89
CA ALA A 698 30.79 -13.83 46.24
C ALA A 698 29.66 -14.48 45.39
N ARG A 699 29.91 -15.71 44.93
CA ARG A 699 29.04 -16.66 44.19
C ARG A 699 27.73 -17.01 44.91
N VAL A 700 26.62 -17.09 44.16
CA VAL A 700 25.57 -18.13 44.27
C VAL A 700 25.08 -18.50 42.87
N LEU A 701 24.88 -19.80 42.63
CA LEU A 701 24.43 -20.43 41.39
C LEU A 701 22.91 -20.24 41.11
N TYR A 702 22.55 -20.47 39.84
CA TYR A 702 21.22 -20.75 39.26
C TYR A 702 20.33 -19.57 38.83
N SER A 703 19.95 -19.63 37.54
CA SER A 703 18.72 -19.14 36.92
C SER A 703 18.44 -17.64 36.90
N PHE A 704 18.93 -16.97 35.86
CA PHE A 704 18.41 -15.70 35.32
C PHE A 704 18.33 -15.92 33.80
N ASN A 705 17.21 -15.88 33.07
CA ASN A 705 16.01 -15.04 33.13
C ASN A 705 16.35 -13.59 33.46
N LEU A 706 16.97 -12.88 32.51
CA LEU A 706 16.88 -11.43 32.46
C LEU A 706 17.09 -10.91 31.02
N VAL A 707 15.99 -10.42 30.46
CA VAL A 707 15.83 -9.12 29.76
C VAL A 707 17.00 -8.65 28.89
N SER A 708 16.81 -8.69 27.58
CA SER A 708 17.06 -7.54 26.69
C SER A 708 16.27 -7.68 25.39
N ILE A 709 15.72 -6.55 24.98
CA ILE A 709 14.67 -6.31 23.98
C ILE A 709 14.99 -6.98 22.64
N VAL A 710 14.06 -7.80 22.14
CA VAL A 710 14.22 -8.70 20.99
C VAL A 710 13.40 -8.16 19.81
N HIS A 711 14.05 -7.96 18.66
CA HIS A 711 13.40 -7.76 17.36
C HIS A 711 12.83 -9.11 16.89
N GLY A 712 11.67 -9.12 16.23
CA GLY A 712 10.75 -10.27 16.31
C GLY A 712 10.13 -10.29 17.71
N GLY A 713 9.00 -9.58 17.83
CA GLY A 713 8.43 -9.25 19.13
C GLY A 713 7.81 -10.46 19.82
N ILE A 714 7.00 -10.21 20.85
CA ILE A 714 6.27 -11.27 21.53
C ILE A 714 5.34 -12.07 20.60
N GLY A 715 5.06 -11.59 19.38
CA GLY A 715 4.26 -12.28 18.36
C GLY A 715 5.02 -13.34 17.55
N GLU A 716 6.35 -13.35 17.53
CA GLU A 716 7.15 -14.26 16.67
C GLU A 716 8.07 -15.19 17.47
N ASP A 717 8.46 -14.78 18.69
CA ASP A 717 9.38 -15.52 19.56
C ASP A 717 8.73 -16.65 20.39
N GLY A 718 7.40 -16.79 20.29
CA GLY A 718 6.61 -17.76 21.05
C GLY A 718 6.03 -17.23 22.37
N THR A 719 6.29 -15.98 22.74
CA THR A 719 5.84 -15.41 24.03
C THR A 719 4.32 -15.21 24.07
N LEU A 720 3.72 -14.61 23.05
CA LEU A 720 2.26 -14.42 22.95
C LEU A 720 1.56 -15.76 22.75
N GLN A 721 2.14 -16.63 21.92
CA GLN A 721 1.71 -18.01 21.72
C GLN A 721 1.59 -18.73 23.06
N SER A 722 2.61 -18.64 23.92
CA SER A 722 2.59 -19.25 25.24
C SER A 722 1.44 -18.75 26.13
N LEU A 723 1.13 -17.45 26.07
CA LEU A 723 0.00 -16.88 26.81
C LEU A 723 -1.35 -17.38 26.28
N LEU A 724 -1.49 -17.54 24.97
CA LEU A 724 -2.71 -18.02 24.31
C LEU A 724 -2.92 -19.53 24.56
N GLU A 725 -1.87 -20.34 24.39
CA GLU A 725 -1.92 -21.79 24.65
C GLU A 725 -2.23 -22.09 26.13
N ALA A 726 -1.64 -21.32 27.07
CA ALA A 726 -1.90 -21.48 28.49
C ALA A 726 -3.38 -21.27 28.89
N GLU A 727 -4.12 -20.46 28.12
CA GLU A 727 -5.54 -20.22 28.33
C GLU A 727 -6.44 -21.05 27.41
N GLY A 728 -5.87 -21.82 26.47
CA GLY A 728 -6.62 -22.58 25.49
C GLY A 728 -7.33 -21.68 24.48
N VAL A 729 -6.66 -20.63 23.99
CA VAL A 729 -7.15 -19.73 22.93
C VAL A 729 -6.47 -20.10 21.61
N PRO A 730 -7.22 -20.50 20.56
CA PRO A 730 -6.62 -20.88 19.28
C PRO A 730 -6.08 -19.64 18.56
N TYR A 731 -4.98 -19.80 17.83
CA TYR A 731 -4.34 -18.71 17.09
C TYR A 731 -3.66 -19.16 15.81
N THR A 732 -3.43 -18.20 14.91
CA THR A 732 -2.80 -18.43 13.60
C THR A 732 -1.28 -18.46 13.67
N GLY A 733 -0.66 -19.37 12.92
CA GLY A 733 0.79 -19.50 12.79
C GLY A 733 1.39 -20.54 13.75
N PRO A 734 2.73 -20.67 13.77
CA PRO A 734 3.41 -21.76 14.46
C PRO A 734 3.30 -21.74 15.99
N GLY A 735 3.54 -22.91 16.59
CA GLY A 735 3.62 -23.11 18.05
C GLY A 735 4.87 -22.52 18.70
N ILE A 736 4.89 -22.49 20.04
CA ILE A 736 5.97 -21.89 20.85
C ILE A 736 7.36 -22.40 20.43
N MET A 737 7.51 -23.73 20.29
CA MET A 737 8.80 -24.35 19.99
C MET A 737 9.29 -24.04 18.57
N ALA A 738 8.37 -24.10 17.60
CA ALA A 738 8.66 -23.77 16.21
C ALA A 738 9.05 -22.29 16.05
N SER A 739 8.25 -21.39 16.63
CA SER A 739 8.52 -19.95 16.72
C SER A 739 9.91 -19.65 17.30
N LYS A 740 10.21 -20.20 18.47
CA LYS A 740 11.50 -20.00 19.14
C LYS A 740 12.68 -20.55 18.34
N THR A 741 12.52 -21.70 17.69
CA THR A 741 13.59 -22.32 16.88
C THR A 741 13.86 -21.52 15.62
N CYS A 742 12.80 -21.08 14.92
CA CYS A 742 12.92 -20.34 13.66
C CYS A 742 13.42 -18.91 13.85
N MET A 743 13.15 -18.30 15.01
CA MET A 743 13.69 -16.98 15.36
C MET A 743 15.22 -17.01 15.51
N ASP A 744 15.80 -18.17 15.85
CA ASP A 744 17.24 -18.36 15.97
C ASP A 744 17.77 -19.07 14.71
N LYS A 745 18.43 -18.30 13.84
CA LYS A 745 18.97 -18.78 12.55
C LYS A 745 20.01 -19.90 12.71
N VAL A 746 20.62 -20.02 13.89
CA VAL A 746 21.57 -21.11 14.19
C VAL A 746 20.79 -22.35 14.60
N ALA A 747 19.82 -22.20 15.51
CA ALA A 747 18.96 -23.31 15.94
C ALA A 747 18.19 -23.92 14.75
N THR A 748 17.71 -23.08 13.83
CA THR A 748 17.04 -23.51 12.60
C THR A 748 17.96 -24.39 11.75
N SER A 749 19.21 -23.99 11.54
CA SER A 749 20.16 -24.82 10.76
C SER A 749 20.46 -26.14 11.45
N VAL A 750 20.75 -26.12 12.76
CA VAL A 750 21.01 -27.35 13.53
C VAL A 750 19.83 -28.32 13.45
N ALA A 751 18.59 -27.80 13.48
CA ALA A 751 17.39 -28.62 13.34
C ALA A 751 17.27 -29.29 11.96
N LEU A 752 17.86 -28.71 10.91
CA LEU A 752 17.77 -29.16 9.52
C LEU A 752 19.01 -29.93 9.02
N ASP A 753 20.14 -29.90 9.73
CA ASP A 753 21.42 -30.46 9.26
C ASP A 753 21.34 -31.94 8.85
N HIS A 754 20.48 -32.71 9.50
CA HIS A 754 20.26 -34.13 9.19
C HIS A 754 19.53 -34.38 7.86
N LEU A 755 19.03 -33.33 7.19
CA LEU A 755 18.32 -33.40 5.93
C LEU A 755 19.21 -33.16 4.70
N ALA A 756 20.53 -33.00 4.89
CA ALA A 756 21.48 -32.77 3.80
C ALA A 756 21.39 -33.85 2.70
N ASP A 757 21.25 -35.12 3.09
CA ASP A 757 21.13 -36.26 2.17
C ASP A 757 19.82 -36.23 1.34
N PHE A 758 18.84 -35.41 1.74
CA PHE A 758 17.57 -35.20 1.04
C PHE A 758 17.60 -33.94 0.15
N GLY A 759 18.74 -33.27 0.04
CA GLY A 759 18.93 -32.04 -0.74
C GLY A 759 18.40 -30.77 -0.07
N VAL A 760 18.27 -30.81 1.26
CA VAL A 760 18.04 -29.62 2.12
C VAL A 760 19.36 -29.27 2.78
N LEU A 761 19.96 -28.18 2.35
CA LEU A 761 21.28 -27.74 2.75
C LEU A 761 21.18 -26.56 3.73
N THR A 762 22.15 -26.48 4.64
CA THR A 762 22.35 -25.35 5.55
C THR A 762 23.71 -24.72 5.28
N ILE A 763 23.81 -23.40 5.48
CA ILE A 763 25.07 -22.68 5.23
C ILE A 763 26.00 -22.87 6.44
N SER A 764 27.24 -23.30 6.20
CA SER A 764 28.30 -23.35 7.21
C SER A 764 28.46 -21.99 7.89
N LYS A 765 28.46 -21.95 9.22
CA LYS A 765 28.44 -20.68 9.96
C LYS A 765 29.31 -20.66 11.21
N ASP A 766 29.82 -19.49 11.55
CA ASP A 766 30.52 -19.19 12.81
C ASP A 766 29.77 -18.10 13.58
N VAL A 767 29.56 -18.30 14.88
CA VAL A 767 28.82 -17.36 15.73
C VAL A 767 29.78 -16.69 16.70
N ARG A 768 29.81 -15.36 16.69
CA ARG A 768 30.65 -14.56 17.59
C ARG A 768 29.80 -13.62 18.43
N ARG A 769 30.20 -13.44 19.68
CA ARG A 769 29.64 -12.38 20.52
C ARG A 769 30.21 -11.04 20.10
N ARG A 770 29.38 -10.01 20.13
CA ARG A 770 29.79 -8.62 19.88
C ARG A 770 31.00 -8.22 20.72
N GLU A 771 31.01 -8.57 22.00
CA GLU A 771 32.12 -8.24 22.93
C GLU A 771 33.44 -8.93 22.56
N ASP A 772 33.39 -10.10 21.92
CA ASP A 772 34.60 -10.80 21.46
C ASP A 772 35.16 -10.12 20.21
N LEU A 773 34.28 -9.72 19.28
CA LEU A 773 34.65 -8.98 18.07
C LEU A 773 35.29 -7.62 18.38
N LEU A 774 34.80 -6.92 19.41
CA LEU A 774 35.35 -5.63 19.84
C LEU A 774 36.73 -5.74 20.52
N ARG A 775 37.09 -6.93 21.04
CA ARG A 775 38.34 -7.14 21.78
C ARG A 775 39.47 -7.72 20.93
N MET A 776 39.15 -8.44 19.86
CA MET A 776 40.14 -9.15 19.05
C MET A 776 40.69 -8.27 17.91
N PRO A 777 41.96 -8.45 17.50
CA PRO A 777 42.48 -7.80 16.30
C PRO A 777 41.69 -8.23 15.06
N ILE A 778 41.22 -7.25 14.27
CA ILE A 778 40.38 -7.50 13.08
C ILE A 778 41.06 -8.43 12.07
N THR A 779 42.36 -8.24 11.81
CA THR A 779 43.13 -9.08 10.88
C THR A 779 43.17 -10.55 11.31
N ASN A 780 43.37 -10.81 12.61
CA ASN A 780 43.38 -12.18 13.12
C ASN A 780 41.99 -12.81 13.04
N THR A 781 40.95 -12.03 13.39
CA THR A 781 39.56 -12.46 13.32
C THR A 781 39.17 -12.83 11.89
N TRP A 782 39.54 -12.00 10.91
CA TRP A 782 39.32 -12.27 9.49
C TRP A 782 40.01 -13.55 9.02
N GLN A 783 41.30 -13.74 9.34
CA GLN A 783 42.06 -14.94 8.97
C GLN A 783 41.47 -16.21 9.60
N GLU A 784 41.04 -16.14 10.86
CA GLU A 784 40.39 -17.26 11.55
C GLU A 784 39.06 -17.63 10.89
N LEU A 785 38.22 -16.63 10.60
CA LEU A 785 36.90 -16.85 9.98
C LEU A 785 37.01 -17.41 8.56
N THR A 786 37.85 -16.81 7.72
CA THR A 786 38.06 -17.26 6.31
C THR A 786 38.69 -18.64 6.23
N ALA A 787 39.64 -18.96 7.12
CA ALA A 787 40.22 -20.31 7.20
C ALA A 787 39.20 -21.35 7.69
N LYS A 788 38.38 -21.01 8.69
CA LYS A 788 37.36 -21.91 9.25
C LYS A 788 36.20 -22.17 8.29
N LEU A 789 35.72 -21.14 7.61
CA LEU A 789 34.58 -21.21 6.68
C LEU A 789 34.99 -21.54 5.24
N GLN A 790 36.30 -21.64 4.97
CA GLN A 790 36.87 -21.98 3.67
C GLN A 790 36.38 -21.10 2.52
N CYS A 791 36.34 -19.79 2.75
CA CYS A 791 35.82 -18.82 1.78
C CYS A 791 36.63 -17.52 1.77
N GLU A 792 36.62 -16.83 0.63
CA GLU A 792 37.28 -15.52 0.46
C GLU A 792 36.37 -14.34 0.79
N THR A 793 35.04 -14.53 0.69
CA THR A 793 34.02 -13.52 0.98
C THR A 793 33.08 -14.04 2.05
N LEU A 794 32.77 -13.19 3.03
CA LEU A 794 31.88 -13.49 4.14
C LEU A 794 30.60 -12.65 4.07
N CYS A 795 29.50 -13.22 4.53
CA CYS A 795 28.29 -12.52 4.91
C CYS A 795 28.25 -12.44 6.44
N ILE A 796 28.11 -11.24 6.99
CA ILE A 796 27.83 -11.01 8.40
C ILE A 796 26.36 -10.66 8.58
N LYS A 797 25.70 -11.24 9.59
CA LYS A 797 24.30 -10.95 9.95
C LYS A 797 24.01 -11.17 11.44
N PRO A 798 23.01 -10.51 12.03
CA PRO A 798 22.58 -10.82 13.39
C PRO A 798 21.97 -12.24 13.50
N ALA A 799 22.11 -12.87 14.67
CA ALA A 799 21.65 -14.25 14.85
C ALA A 799 20.13 -14.41 15.07
N ARG A 800 19.49 -13.40 15.67
CA ARG A 800 18.10 -13.44 16.14
C ARG A 800 17.26 -12.26 15.66
N ASP A 801 17.72 -11.55 14.63
CA ASP A 801 16.91 -10.51 14.00
C ASP A 801 16.23 -11.10 12.76
N GLY A 802 14.93 -10.87 12.62
CA GLY A 802 14.05 -11.47 11.61
C GLY A 802 14.19 -10.89 10.20
N CYS A 803 15.10 -9.94 9.95
CA CYS A 803 15.22 -9.31 8.62
C CYS A 803 16.66 -8.92 8.25
N SER A 804 16.87 -8.46 7.02
CA SER A 804 18.16 -8.06 6.41
C SER A 804 18.91 -6.91 7.09
N THR A 805 18.50 -6.48 8.28
CA THR A 805 19.19 -5.45 9.07
C THR A 805 20.51 -5.99 9.59
N GLY A 806 21.55 -5.18 9.44
CA GLY A 806 22.92 -5.53 9.77
C GLY A 806 23.52 -6.58 8.83
N VAL A 807 22.89 -6.91 7.72
CA VAL A 807 23.46 -7.87 6.76
C VAL A 807 24.47 -7.14 5.87
N ALA A 808 25.72 -7.61 5.85
CA ALA A 808 26.76 -7.03 5.02
C ALA A 808 27.62 -8.10 4.34
N ARG A 809 28.06 -7.81 3.10
CA ARG A 809 29.08 -8.58 2.38
C ARG A 809 30.44 -8.00 2.73
N LEU A 810 31.32 -8.83 3.29
CA LEU A 810 32.68 -8.48 3.65
C LEU A 810 33.63 -9.23 2.71
N CYS A 811 34.56 -8.52 2.07
CA CYS A 811 35.54 -9.10 1.15
C CYS A 811 36.98 -8.97 1.66
N CYS A 812 37.22 -8.14 2.68
CA CYS A 812 38.53 -7.95 3.26
C CYS A 812 38.48 -7.59 4.75
N PRO A 813 39.62 -7.64 5.49
CA PRO A 813 39.69 -7.23 6.89
C PRO A 813 39.21 -5.79 7.14
N GLU A 814 39.41 -4.88 6.18
CA GLU A 814 39.00 -3.48 6.30
C GLU A 814 37.48 -3.33 6.34
N ASP A 815 36.74 -4.16 5.59
CA ASP A 815 35.27 -4.20 5.63
C ASP A 815 34.77 -4.62 7.01
N LEU A 816 35.40 -5.64 7.61
CA LEU A 816 35.11 -6.07 8.96
C LEU A 816 35.39 -4.95 9.98
N ALA A 817 36.45 -4.17 9.78
CA ALA A 817 36.76 -3.04 10.65
C ALA A 817 35.69 -1.95 10.58
N VAL A 818 35.17 -1.64 9.38
CA VAL A 818 34.07 -0.68 9.19
C VAL A 818 32.81 -1.16 9.92
N TYR A 819 32.46 -2.44 9.77
CA TYR A 819 31.28 -3.01 10.43
C TYR A 819 31.42 -3.03 11.97
N VAL A 820 32.58 -3.46 12.50
CA VAL A 820 32.83 -3.48 13.95
C VAL A 820 32.83 -2.06 14.54
N LYS A 821 33.35 -1.07 13.83
CA LYS A 821 33.26 0.34 14.23
C LYS A 821 31.81 0.83 14.27
N ALA A 822 30.97 0.38 13.34
CA ALA A 822 29.54 0.70 13.36
C ALA A 822 28.82 0.09 14.57
N LEU A 823 29.16 -1.15 14.93
CA LEU A 823 28.65 -1.81 16.14
C LEU A 823 29.07 -1.08 17.42
N ASP A 824 30.36 -0.72 17.53
CA ASP A 824 30.91 -0.02 18.71
C ASP A 824 30.28 1.36 18.89
N GLY A 825 30.16 2.10 17.79
CA GLY A 825 29.53 3.42 17.76
C GLY A 825 28.00 3.41 17.90
N CYS A 826 27.37 2.23 17.98
CA CYS A 826 25.92 2.05 17.94
C CYS A 826 25.28 2.83 16.77
N LEU A 827 25.98 2.84 15.62
CA LEU A 827 25.51 3.55 14.44
C LEU A 827 24.22 2.90 13.96
N LEU A 828 23.24 3.72 13.59
CA LEU A 828 21.98 3.22 13.03
C LEU A 828 22.15 2.75 11.58
N ARG A 829 23.20 3.20 10.87
CA ARG A 829 23.43 2.90 9.45
C ARG A 829 24.90 2.92 9.08
N ILE A 830 25.28 2.11 8.08
CA ILE A 830 26.54 2.20 7.35
C ILE A 830 26.24 2.86 5.99
N PRO A 831 26.88 3.99 5.64
CA PRO A 831 26.65 4.69 4.38
C PRO A 831 26.95 3.82 3.15
N PRO A 832 26.28 4.05 2.01
CA PRO A 832 26.55 3.30 0.79
C PRO A 832 28.02 3.40 0.36
N ASN A 833 28.54 2.33 -0.24
CA ASN A 833 29.93 2.23 -0.73
C ASN A 833 31.01 2.53 0.33
N SER A 834 30.72 2.27 1.60
CA SER A 834 31.70 2.32 2.70
C SER A 834 32.54 1.06 2.83
N LEU A 835 32.12 -0.04 2.19
CA LEU A 835 32.84 -1.31 2.09
C LEU A 835 33.51 -1.45 0.72
N SER A 836 34.41 -2.42 0.58
CA SER A 836 35.25 -2.65 -0.61
C SER A 836 34.46 -2.97 -1.88
N LYS A 837 33.27 -3.58 -1.75
CA LYS A 837 32.31 -3.80 -2.83
C LYS A 837 31.21 -2.75 -2.80
N ALA A 838 30.69 -2.40 -3.98
CA ALA A 838 29.59 -1.46 -4.08
C ALA A 838 28.36 -2.01 -3.34
N HIS A 839 27.77 -1.18 -2.48
CA HIS A 839 26.62 -1.56 -1.66
C HIS A 839 25.74 -0.34 -1.39
N GLY A 840 24.43 -0.59 -1.25
CA GLY A 840 23.46 0.40 -0.78
C GLY A 840 23.65 0.74 0.70
N MET A 841 22.78 1.58 1.27
CA MET A 841 22.82 1.87 2.70
C MET A 841 22.51 0.60 3.51
N ILE A 842 23.33 0.28 4.52
CA ILE A 842 23.07 -0.88 5.41
C ILE A 842 22.49 -0.35 6.71
N GLU A 843 21.25 -0.71 7.02
CA GLU A 843 20.64 -0.42 8.31
C GLU A 843 21.21 -1.34 9.40
N MET A 844 21.52 -0.80 10.57
CA MET A 844 22.10 -1.57 11.69
C MET A 844 21.07 -1.76 12.81
N PRO A 845 21.06 -2.90 13.52
CA PRO A 845 20.08 -3.12 14.59
C PRO A 845 20.30 -2.15 15.76
N SER A 846 19.21 -1.66 16.33
CA SER A 846 19.20 -0.82 17.54
C SER A 846 18.25 -1.42 18.59
N PRO A 847 18.75 -1.86 19.76
CA PRO A 847 20.17 -1.89 20.16
C PRO A 847 21.01 -2.86 19.31
N PRO A 848 22.36 -2.72 19.29
CA PRO A 848 23.24 -3.62 18.54
C PRO A 848 23.10 -5.07 19.01
N PRO A 849 23.21 -6.05 18.09
CA PRO A 849 22.97 -7.45 18.41
C PRO A 849 24.07 -8.03 19.32
N GLU A 850 23.70 -8.93 20.21
CA GLU A 850 24.65 -9.63 21.09
C GLU A 850 25.45 -10.69 20.32
N LEU A 851 24.79 -11.39 19.39
CA LEU A 851 25.34 -12.50 18.60
C LEU A 851 25.28 -12.18 17.10
N LEU A 852 26.41 -12.35 16.44
CA LEU A 852 26.58 -12.18 15.00
C LEU A 852 27.00 -13.50 14.37
N ILE A 853 26.40 -13.81 13.22
CA ILE A 853 26.69 -14.96 12.39
C ILE A 853 27.58 -14.52 11.23
N PHE A 854 28.64 -15.29 10.98
CA PHE A 854 29.47 -15.23 9.79
C PHE A 854 29.25 -16.47 8.95
N GLU A 855 28.96 -16.28 7.67
CA GLU A 855 28.67 -17.35 6.70
C GLU A 855 29.42 -17.07 5.39
N PRO A 856 29.79 -18.09 4.59
CA PRO A 856 30.23 -17.86 3.21
C PRO A 856 29.18 -17.08 2.42
N PHE A 857 29.62 -16.07 1.67
CA PHE A 857 28.72 -15.38 0.75
C PHE A 857 28.37 -16.28 -0.44
N ILE A 858 27.08 -16.54 -0.66
CA ILE A 858 26.60 -17.38 -1.77
C ILE A 858 26.38 -16.50 -3.00
N GLU A 859 27.16 -16.73 -4.05
CA GLU A 859 26.98 -16.07 -5.34
C GLU A 859 25.74 -16.65 -6.05
N THR A 860 24.76 -15.80 -6.30
CA THR A 860 23.53 -16.12 -7.04
C THR A 860 23.58 -15.54 -8.44
N ASP A 861 22.88 -16.15 -9.40
CA ASP A 861 22.77 -15.58 -10.73
C ASP A 861 22.05 -14.23 -10.72
N GLU A 862 22.70 -13.22 -11.30
CA GLU A 862 22.06 -11.93 -11.55
C GLU A 862 20.99 -12.08 -12.62
N MET A 863 19.82 -11.50 -12.33
CA MET A 863 18.75 -11.31 -13.30
C MET A 863 18.64 -9.81 -13.58
N ILE A 864 18.88 -9.43 -14.83
CA ILE A 864 18.85 -8.02 -15.25
C ILE A 864 17.57 -7.76 -16.04
N PHE A 865 16.82 -6.73 -15.62
CA PHE A 865 15.70 -6.20 -16.37
C PHE A 865 16.19 -5.22 -17.44
N SER A 866 15.87 -5.48 -18.71
CA SER A 866 16.02 -4.49 -19.78
C SER A 866 14.68 -3.79 -20.02
N SER A 867 14.53 -2.57 -19.49
CA SER A 867 13.34 -1.73 -19.75
C SER A 867 13.47 -0.85 -21.01
N LYS A 868 14.63 -0.87 -21.69
CA LYS A 868 14.93 0.01 -22.84
C LYS A 868 15.34 -0.80 -24.07
N SER A 869 14.41 -1.04 -24.99
CA SER A 869 14.74 -1.07 -26.42
C SER A 869 13.72 -0.22 -27.19
N THR A 870 14.23 0.72 -27.97
CA THR A 870 13.45 1.58 -28.88
C THR A 870 13.21 0.91 -30.24
N ASN A 871 13.56 -0.37 -30.41
CA ASN A 871 13.28 -1.17 -31.60
C ASN A 871 13.55 -2.67 -31.30
N ASP A 872 12.54 -3.38 -30.81
CA ASP A 872 12.20 -4.80 -31.07
C ASP A 872 11.24 -5.30 -29.97
N ASN A 873 10.19 -6.02 -30.37
CA ASN A 873 9.05 -6.49 -29.56
C ASN A 873 9.39 -7.57 -28.51
N ALA A 874 10.43 -7.40 -27.70
CA ALA A 874 10.68 -8.27 -26.56
C ALA A 874 11.40 -7.54 -25.42
N ARG A 875 10.65 -7.12 -24.39
CA ARG A 875 11.20 -6.86 -23.06
C ARG A 875 11.61 -8.21 -22.45
N GLY A 876 12.91 -8.46 -22.31
CA GLY A 876 13.44 -9.77 -21.88
C GLY A 876 14.05 -9.76 -20.48
N ILE A 877 13.83 -10.83 -19.72
CA ILE A 877 14.62 -11.16 -18.52
C ILE A 877 15.95 -11.74 -19.02
N PHE A 878 17.07 -11.09 -18.70
CA PHE A 878 18.39 -11.65 -18.98
C PHE A 878 18.90 -12.39 -17.74
N TRP A 879 19.02 -13.72 -17.86
CA TRP A 879 19.60 -14.58 -16.83
C TRP A 879 20.93 -15.15 -17.32
N LYS A 880 22.01 -14.90 -16.57
CA LYS A 880 23.37 -15.34 -16.94
C LYS A 880 23.57 -16.86 -16.79
N GLY A 881 22.85 -17.51 -15.87
CA GLY A 881 22.88 -18.96 -15.68
C GLY A 881 24.24 -19.54 -15.26
N GLN A 882 25.10 -18.79 -14.59
CA GLN A 882 26.49 -19.18 -14.28
C GLN A 882 26.59 -20.05 -13.03
N SER A 883 26.00 -19.61 -11.93
CA SER A 883 25.95 -20.34 -10.64
C SER A 883 24.83 -21.38 -10.61
N ARG A 884 23.76 -21.19 -11.40
CA ARG A 884 22.52 -21.96 -11.36
C ARG A 884 21.76 -21.85 -10.03
N TRP A 885 22.20 -20.98 -9.12
CA TRP A 885 21.54 -20.70 -7.84
C TRP A 885 20.75 -19.40 -7.94
N VAL A 886 19.49 -19.44 -7.51
CA VAL A 886 18.59 -18.28 -7.50
C VAL A 886 17.97 -18.14 -6.11
N GLU A 887 17.75 -16.90 -5.67
CA GLU A 887 17.01 -16.63 -4.43
C GLU A 887 15.50 -16.77 -4.69
N ILE A 888 14.85 -17.57 -3.84
CA ILE A 888 13.41 -17.77 -3.87
C ILE A 888 12.80 -17.48 -2.50
N THR A 889 11.54 -17.08 -2.55
CA THR A 889 10.67 -16.99 -1.38
C THR A 889 9.52 -17.95 -1.58
N VAL A 890 9.15 -18.73 -0.55
CA VAL A 890 8.07 -19.71 -0.62
C VAL A 890 7.20 -19.62 0.63
N GLY A 891 5.91 -19.34 0.44
CA GLY A 891 4.90 -19.46 1.47
C GLY A 891 4.54 -20.92 1.70
N VAL A 892 4.40 -21.31 2.95
CA VAL A 892 3.91 -22.64 3.35
C VAL A 892 2.66 -22.48 4.20
N LEU A 893 1.69 -23.38 4.03
CA LEU A 893 0.45 -23.41 4.81
C LEU A 893 0.01 -24.84 5.09
N GLY A 894 -0.64 -25.06 6.23
CA GLY A 894 -1.17 -26.38 6.58
C GLY A 894 -1.22 -26.65 8.08
N LYS A 895 -1.40 -27.93 8.43
CA LYS A 895 -1.38 -28.40 9.82
C LYS A 895 0.00 -28.94 10.17
N ARG A 896 0.32 -29.00 11.46
CA ARG A 896 1.56 -29.62 11.94
C ARG A 896 1.71 -31.04 11.37
N GLY A 897 2.80 -31.30 10.66
CA GLY A 897 3.10 -32.58 10.00
C GLY A 897 2.42 -32.79 8.63
N SER A 898 1.67 -31.80 8.14
CA SER A 898 1.05 -31.79 6.81
C SER A 898 1.08 -30.38 6.21
N MET A 899 2.26 -29.75 6.20
CA MET A 899 2.49 -28.47 5.53
C MET A 899 2.60 -28.64 4.02
N TYR A 900 1.99 -27.73 3.28
CA TYR A 900 2.02 -27.64 1.82
C TYR A 900 2.75 -26.36 1.38
N SER A 901 3.55 -26.46 0.32
CA SER A 901 4.24 -25.31 -0.27
C SER A 901 3.40 -24.65 -1.36
N LEU A 902 3.28 -23.33 -1.29
CA LEU A 902 2.78 -22.53 -2.41
C LEU A 902 3.80 -22.51 -3.55
N THR A 903 3.37 -22.06 -4.71
CA THR A 903 4.23 -21.84 -5.88
C THR A 903 5.34 -20.84 -5.52
N PRO A 904 6.63 -21.20 -5.65
CA PRO A 904 7.74 -20.32 -5.33
C PRO A 904 7.74 -19.02 -6.13
N SER A 905 8.29 -17.96 -5.55
CA SER A 905 8.56 -16.69 -6.24
C SER A 905 10.06 -16.48 -6.37
N VAL A 906 10.51 -16.04 -7.53
CA VAL A 906 11.92 -15.64 -7.74
C VAL A 906 12.06 -14.15 -7.49
N THR A 907 13.01 -13.78 -6.63
CA THR A 907 13.27 -12.39 -6.28
C THR A 907 14.35 -11.83 -7.18
N VAL A 908 14.05 -10.74 -7.89
CA VAL A 908 15.02 -10.05 -8.76
C VAL A 908 15.63 -8.85 -8.03
N LYS A 909 16.96 -8.76 -8.06
CA LYS A 909 17.76 -7.66 -7.51
C LYS A 909 17.71 -6.45 -8.45
N GLU A 910 17.39 -5.25 -7.97
CA GLU A 910 17.46 -4.03 -8.79
C GLU A 910 18.89 -3.46 -8.80
N SER A 911 19.61 -3.52 -7.67
CA SER A 911 21.03 -3.11 -7.60
C SER A 911 21.80 -3.72 -6.42
N GLY A 912 23.05 -4.13 -6.64
CA GLY A 912 23.97 -4.61 -5.59
C GLY A 912 23.95 -6.14 -5.34
N ASP A 913 24.83 -6.58 -4.43
CA ASP A 913 25.08 -8.01 -4.18
C ASP A 913 24.06 -8.66 -3.22
N ILE A 914 23.51 -7.87 -2.28
CA ILE A 914 22.54 -8.28 -1.25
C ILE A 914 21.25 -7.51 -1.48
N LEU A 915 20.11 -8.20 -1.46
CA LEU A 915 18.80 -7.55 -1.49
C LEU A 915 18.64 -6.67 -0.25
N SER A 916 18.44 -5.38 -0.50
CA SER A 916 18.08 -4.41 0.52
C SER A 916 16.76 -4.79 1.20
N LEU A 917 16.57 -4.26 2.41
CA LEU A 917 15.31 -4.40 3.15
C LEU A 917 14.13 -3.85 2.34
N GLU A 918 14.37 -2.80 1.58
CA GLU A 918 13.40 -2.19 0.66
C GLU A 918 13.03 -3.18 -0.44
N GLU A 919 14.01 -3.70 -1.19
CA GLU A 919 13.76 -4.62 -2.31
C GLU A 919 13.01 -5.88 -1.88
N LYS A 920 13.27 -6.43 -0.69
CA LYS A 920 12.58 -7.65 -0.27
C LYS A 920 11.10 -7.42 0.09
N PHE A 921 10.71 -6.24 0.59
CA PHE A 921 9.43 -6.08 1.32
C PHE A 921 8.68 -4.76 1.18
N GLN A 922 9.29 -3.70 0.64
CA GLN A 922 8.53 -2.50 0.25
C GLN A 922 7.84 -2.77 -1.09
N GLY A 923 6.52 -2.55 -1.13
CA GLY A 923 5.81 -2.43 -2.41
C GLY A 923 6.38 -1.24 -3.16
N GLY A 924 7.36 -1.48 -4.03
CA GLY A 924 8.06 -0.39 -4.70
C GLY A 924 9.44 -0.70 -5.28
N THR A 925 10.18 -1.68 -4.75
CA THR A 925 11.63 -1.79 -5.05
C THR A 925 12.14 -3.20 -5.40
N GLY A 926 11.43 -4.29 -5.09
CA GLY A 926 11.81 -5.62 -5.60
C GLY A 926 10.73 -6.30 -6.43
N VAL A 927 11.18 -6.90 -7.53
CA VAL A 927 10.31 -7.61 -8.45
C VAL A 927 10.27 -9.09 -8.06
N ASN A 928 9.10 -9.55 -7.60
CA ASN A 928 8.84 -10.96 -7.28
C ASN A 928 8.10 -11.62 -8.45
N LEU A 929 8.79 -12.49 -9.17
CA LEU A 929 8.24 -13.18 -10.34
C LEU A 929 7.52 -14.45 -9.90
N THR A 930 6.20 -14.43 -10.04
CA THR A 930 5.30 -15.52 -9.60
C THR A 930 4.27 -15.84 -10.70
N PRO A 931 4.20 -17.10 -11.19
CA PRO A 931 5.15 -18.19 -10.98
C PRO A 931 6.55 -17.82 -11.52
N PRO A 932 7.61 -18.59 -11.18
CA PRO A 932 8.93 -18.32 -11.72
C PRO A 932 8.92 -18.38 -13.25
N PRO A 933 9.69 -17.52 -13.95
CA PRO A 933 9.70 -17.51 -15.41
C PRO A 933 10.16 -18.83 -16.02
N VAL A 934 9.49 -19.23 -17.10
CA VAL A 934 9.79 -20.46 -17.83
C VAL A 934 11.23 -20.46 -18.39
N SER A 935 11.81 -19.29 -18.68
CA SER A 935 13.20 -19.14 -19.15
C SER A 935 14.26 -19.49 -18.11
N ILE A 936 13.92 -19.43 -16.82
CA ILE A 936 14.81 -19.83 -15.72
C ILE A 936 14.59 -21.31 -15.39
N ILE A 937 13.35 -21.77 -15.51
CA ILE A 937 12.99 -23.17 -15.25
C ILE A 937 13.41 -24.09 -16.42
N ARG A 938 13.32 -23.67 -17.69
CA ARG A 938 13.73 -24.47 -18.86
C ARG A 938 15.15 -24.14 -19.29
N SER A 939 16.00 -25.17 -19.43
CA SER A 939 17.26 -25.05 -20.16
C SER A 939 16.97 -24.73 -21.64
N VAL A 940 17.90 -23.99 -22.27
CA VAL A 940 17.75 -23.39 -23.61
C VAL A 940 17.77 -24.42 -24.74
N ASP A 941 17.89 -25.72 -24.45
CA ASP A 941 17.91 -26.78 -25.46
C ASP A 941 16.54 -27.45 -25.57
N ASN A 942 15.93 -27.32 -26.75
CA ASN A 942 14.57 -27.74 -27.13
C ASN A 942 14.28 -29.26 -27.09
N ILE A 943 14.93 -30.03 -26.22
CA ILE A 943 14.70 -31.47 -26.05
C ILE A 943 14.68 -31.75 -24.54
N LEU A 944 13.55 -32.26 -24.04
CA LEU A 944 13.22 -32.63 -22.63
C LEU A 944 12.30 -31.62 -21.91
N CYS A 945 11.01 -31.61 -22.31
CA CYS A 945 9.94 -30.88 -21.61
C CYS A 945 9.56 -31.45 -20.22
N GLU A 946 10.20 -32.51 -19.73
CA GLU A 946 9.84 -33.18 -18.46
C GLU A 946 10.73 -32.77 -17.26
N LEU A 947 11.99 -32.38 -17.48
CA LEU A 947 12.98 -32.19 -16.40
C LEU A 947 12.85 -30.85 -15.64
N SER A 948 12.37 -29.79 -16.29
CA SER A 948 12.24 -28.47 -15.68
C SER A 948 11.12 -28.40 -14.62
N ASN A 949 10.03 -29.12 -14.85
CA ASN A 949 8.94 -29.25 -13.87
C ASN A 949 9.35 -30.12 -12.68
N GLU A 950 10.31 -31.03 -12.88
CA GLU A 950 10.78 -31.94 -11.84
C GLU A 950 11.63 -31.20 -10.78
N ALA A 951 12.51 -30.28 -11.18
CA ALA A 951 13.30 -29.47 -10.24
C ALA A 951 12.41 -28.57 -9.37
N LEU A 952 11.39 -27.95 -9.96
CA LEU A 952 10.39 -27.16 -9.23
C LEU A 952 9.60 -28.04 -8.26
N ALA A 953 9.17 -29.23 -8.68
CA ALA A 953 8.47 -30.18 -7.81
C ALA A 953 9.35 -30.66 -6.65
N ARG A 954 10.64 -30.96 -6.90
CA ARG A 954 11.62 -31.31 -5.86
C ARG A 954 11.85 -30.16 -4.87
N CYS A 955 11.94 -28.93 -5.37
CA CYS A 955 12.02 -27.74 -4.52
C CYS A 955 10.82 -27.65 -3.58
N LYS A 956 9.59 -27.74 -4.12
CA LYS A 956 8.35 -27.76 -3.33
C LYS A 956 8.35 -28.84 -2.24
N GLN A 957 8.70 -30.08 -2.61
CA GLN A 957 8.80 -31.19 -1.65
C GLN A 957 9.85 -30.95 -0.55
N ARG A 958 10.99 -30.37 -0.89
CA ARG A 958 12.05 -30.04 0.08
C ARG A 958 11.62 -28.91 1.02
N ILE A 959 10.95 -27.89 0.52
CA ILE A 959 10.36 -26.81 1.33
C ILE A 959 9.31 -27.38 2.30
N GLU A 960 8.47 -28.30 1.84
CA GLU A 960 7.51 -29.01 2.70
C GLU A 960 8.22 -29.86 3.76
N LEU A 961 9.30 -30.55 3.40
CA LEU A 961 10.12 -31.32 4.34
C LEU A 961 10.74 -30.44 5.42
N ILE A 962 11.23 -29.26 5.05
CA ILE A 962 11.74 -28.25 5.99
C ILE A 962 10.63 -27.81 6.94
N ALA A 963 9.48 -27.42 6.39
CA ALA A 963 8.35 -26.91 7.18
C ALA A 963 7.84 -27.95 8.19
N ASN A 964 7.74 -29.21 7.78
CA ASN A 964 7.31 -30.30 8.66
C ASN A 964 8.37 -30.67 9.71
N THR A 965 9.65 -30.65 9.37
CA THR A 965 10.76 -30.91 10.31
C THR A 965 10.86 -29.84 11.40
N LEU A 966 10.59 -28.57 11.06
CA LEU A 966 10.54 -27.46 12.01
C LEU A 966 9.21 -27.38 12.80
N GLU A 967 8.32 -28.36 12.62
CA GLU A 967 6.99 -28.40 13.24
C GLU A 967 6.16 -27.14 12.98
N LEU A 968 6.31 -26.52 11.79
CA LEU A 968 5.50 -25.38 11.39
C LEU A 968 4.02 -25.79 11.26
N GLU A 969 3.13 -24.83 11.50
CA GLU A 969 1.69 -24.99 11.33
C GLU A 969 1.02 -23.63 11.07
N GLY A 970 -0.18 -23.65 10.50
CA GLY A 970 -0.88 -22.46 10.04
C GLY A 970 -0.24 -21.94 8.76
N PHE A 971 0.67 -20.98 8.88
CA PHE A 971 1.39 -20.38 7.76
C PHE A 971 2.80 -19.94 8.17
N SER A 972 3.72 -19.88 7.21
CA SER A 972 5.05 -19.31 7.37
C SER A 972 5.62 -18.92 6.01
N ARG A 973 6.70 -18.14 5.99
CA ARG A 973 7.48 -17.83 4.78
C ARG A 973 8.89 -18.38 4.93
N ILE A 974 9.34 -19.11 3.93
CA ILE A 974 10.69 -19.67 3.86
C ILE A 974 11.44 -18.96 2.75
N ASP A 975 12.56 -18.35 3.10
CA ASP A 975 13.49 -17.71 2.17
C ASP A 975 14.69 -18.65 1.98
N ALA A 976 15.02 -18.96 0.73
CA ALA A 976 16.02 -19.95 0.39
C ALA A 976 16.72 -19.65 -0.94
N PHE A 977 17.93 -20.18 -1.12
CA PHE A 977 18.50 -20.32 -2.46
C PHE A 977 18.13 -21.68 -3.03
N VAL A 978 17.84 -21.73 -4.33
CA VAL A 978 17.55 -22.97 -5.02
C VAL A 978 18.42 -23.14 -6.24
N ASN A 979 18.97 -24.35 -6.38
CA ASN A 979 19.62 -24.77 -7.61
C ASN A 979 18.54 -25.13 -8.64
N VAL A 980 18.51 -24.42 -9.77
CA VAL A 980 17.44 -24.54 -10.78
C VAL A 980 17.43 -25.89 -11.51
N ASP A 981 18.53 -26.64 -11.48
CA ASP A 981 18.65 -27.94 -12.15
C ASP A 981 18.30 -29.10 -11.20
N SER A 982 18.93 -29.12 -10.02
CA SER A 982 18.74 -30.19 -9.03
C SER A 982 17.50 -29.98 -8.16
N GLY A 983 17.01 -28.74 -8.04
CA GLY A 983 15.97 -28.31 -7.11
C GLY A 983 16.45 -28.30 -5.65
N GLU A 984 17.76 -28.41 -5.39
CA GLU A 984 18.32 -28.42 -4.03
C GLU A 984 18.06 -27.08 -3.36
N VAL A 985 17.74 -27.12 -2.07
CA VAL A 985 17.32 -25.95 -1.31
C VAL A 985 18.38 -25.65 -0.26
N LEU A 986 18.92 -24.45 -0.27
CA LEU A 986 19.84 -23.93 0.74
C LEU A 986 19.11 -22.86 1.56
N ILE A 987 18.86 -23.15 2.84
CA ILE A 987 17.98 -22.32 3.67
C ILE A 987 18.67 -21.03 4.12
N ILE A 988 17.97 -19.89 3.94
CA ILE A 988 18.40 -18.57 4.40
C ILE A 988 17.76 -18.25 5.74
N GLU A 989 16.42 -18.26 5.79
CA GLU A 989 15.63 -18.00 7.01
C GLU A 989 14.19 -18.52 6.91
N VAL A 990 13.57 -18.69 8.08
CA VAL A 990 12.16 -19.07 8.21
C VAL A 990 11.46 -18.01 9.05
N ASN A 991 10.46 -17.38 8.46
CA ASN A 991 9.62 -16.36 9.09
C ASN A 991 8.31 -17.02 9.53
N THR A 992 8.10 -17.14 10.84
CA THR A 992 6.96 -17.86 11.43
C THR A 992 5.65 -17.10 11.33
N VAL A 993 5.71 -15.76 11.40
CA VAL A 993 4.54 -14.89 11.20
C VAL A 993 4.94 -13.78 10.22
N PRO A 994 5.05 -14.07 8.90
CA PRO A 994 5.44 -13.07 7.93
C PRO A 994 4.44 -11.92 7.83
N GLY A 995 4.93 -10.72 7.49
CA GLY A 995 4.08 -9.56 7.19
C GLY A 995 3.06 -9.85 6.08
N MET A 996 1.82 -9.42 6.31
CA MET A 996 0.65 -9.66 5.46
C MET A 996 0.09 -8.36 4.86
N THR A 997 0.99 -7.49 4.38
CA THR A 997 0.59 -6.29 3.64
C THR A 997 -0.11 -6.65 2.32
N PRO A 998 -0.86 -5.73 1.68
CA PRO A 998 -1.53 -6.02 0.41
C PRO A 998 -0.57 -6.54 -0.67
N SER A 999 0.68 -6.06 -0.73
CA SER A 999 1.69 -6.49 -1.70
C SER A 999 2.54 -7.69 -1.21
N THR A 1000 2.12 -8.41 -0.17
CA THR A 1000 2.89 -9.55 0.33
C THR A 1000 2.98 -10.65 -0.72
N VAL A 1001 4.16 -11.23 -0.89
CA VAL A 1001 4.41 -12.26 -1.90
C VAL A 1001 3.52 -13.50 -1.71
N LEU A 1002 3.11 -13.81 -0.48
CA LEU A 1002 2.21 -14.93 -0.18
C LEU A 1002 0.85 -14.78 -0.90
N ILE A 1003 0.35 -13.56 -1.07
CA ILE A 1003 -0.90 -13.31 -1.83
C ILE A 1003 -0.68 -13.62 -3.31
N HIS A 1004 0.46 -13.24 -3.88
CA HIS A 1004 0.78 -13.54 -5.28
C HIS A 1004 0.88 -15.05 -5.52
N GLN A 1005 1.51 -15.75 -4.58
CA GLN A 1005 1.67 -17.20 -4.65
C GLN A 1005 0.32 -17.91 -4.50
N ALA A 1006 -0.53 -17.47 -3.57
CA ALA A 1006 -1.89 -17.99 -3.40
C ALA A 1006 -2.76 -17.79 -4.65
N LEU A 1007 -2.64 -16.65 -5.32
CA LEU A 1007 -3.33 -16.37 -6.59
C LEU A 1007 -2.78 -17.19 -7.78
N ALA A 1008 -1.52 -17.63 -7.71
CA ALA A 1008 -0.91 -18.47 -8.74
C ALA A 1008 -1.26 -19.97 -8.61
N GLU A 1009 -1.81 -20.41 -7.48
CA GLU A 1009 -2.25 -21.79 -7.28
C GLU A 1009 -3.42 -22.19 -8.21
N GLN A 1010 -3.68 -23.49 -8.31
CA GLN A 1010 -4.78 -24.06 -9.11
C GLN A 1010 -5.63 -25.02 -8.25
N PRO A 1011 -6.89 -24.67 -7.91
CA PRO A 1011 -7.55 -23.40 -8.21
C PRO A 1011 -6.92 -22.22 -7.42
N PRO A 1012 -7.01 -20.99 -7.94
CA PRO A 1012 -6.43 -19.80 -7.32
C PRO A 1012 -7.14 -19.43 -6.04
N MET A 1013 -6.37 -19.00 -5.04
CA MET A 1013 -6.86 -18.63 -3.72
C MET A 1013 -6.82 -17.10 -3.57
N TYR A 1014 -7.98 -16.46 -3.75
CA TYR A 1014 -8.13 -15.02 -3.58
C TYR A 1014 -7.88 -14.58 -2.13
N PRO A 1015 -7.41 -13.34 -1.88
CA PRO A 1015 -7.06 -12.85 -0.54
C PRO A 1015 -8.08 -13.10 0.56
N HIS A 1016 -9.38 -12.85 0.32
CA HIS A 1016 -10.43 -13.18 1.28
C HIS A 1016 -10.43 -14.68 1.64
N ARG A 1017 -10.32 -15.59 0.66
CA ARG A 1017 -10.21 -17.04 0.89
C ARG A 1017 -8.88 -17.44 1.53
N PHE A 1018 -7.79 -16.77 1.17
CA PHE A 1018 -6.48 -17.02 1.75
C PHE A 1018 -6.49 -16.76 3.26
N PHE A 1019 -6.88 -15.55 3.69
CA PHE A 1019 -6.97 -15.23 5.12
C PHE A 1019 -8.00 -16.09 5.85
N ARG A 1020 -9.12 -16.46 5.21
CA ARG A 1020 -10.07 -17.40 5.78
C ARG A 1020 -9.47 -18.78 6.01
N THR A 1021 -8.68 -19.29 5.06
CA THR A 1021 -8.00 -20.58 5.19
C THR A 1021 -7.03 -20.59 6.37
N LEU A 1022 -6.26 -19.52 6.55
CA LEU A 1022 -5.36 -19.38 7.71
C LEU A 1022 -6.12 -19.40 9.04
N LEU A 1023 -7.28 -18.74 9.07
CA LEU A 1023 -8.16 -18.72 10.23
C LEU A 1023 -8.76 -20.11 10.51
N ASP A 1024 -9.21 -20.83 9.48
CA ASP A 1024 -9.75 -22.18 9.63
C ASP A 1024 -8.69 -23.16 10.15
N LEU A 1025 -7.45 -23.09 9.65
CA LEU A 1025 -6.32 -23.88 10.17
C LEU A 1025 -6.06 -23.63 11.66
N ALA A 1026 -6.15 -22.37 12.12
CA ALA A 1026 -6.01 -22.03 13.54
C ALA A 1026 -7.13 -22.65 14.41
N SER A 1027 -8.34 -22.76 13.87
CA SER A 1027 -9.48 -23.37 14.56
C SER A 1027 -9.32 -24.88 14.74
N GLU A 1028 -8.59 -25.53 13.84
CA GLU A 1028 -8.35 -26.97 13.84
C GLU A 1028 -7.15 -27.37 14.71
N ARG A 1029 -6.46 -26.39 15.31
CA ARG A 1029 -5.35 -26.60 16.23
C ARG A 1029 -5.82 -27.44 17.41
N SER A 1030 -5.19 -28.60 17.59
CA SER A 1030 -5.39 -29.43 18.77
C SER A 1030 -4.63 -28.78 19.92
N MET A 1031 -5.34 -28.14 20.85
CA MET A 1031 -4.75 -27.54 22.05
C MET A 1031 -4.64 -28.51 23.21
#